data_AF-A0A0V0YCJ2-F1
#
_entry.id   AF-A0A0V0YCJ2-F1
#
_cell.length_a   1.000
_cell.length_b   1.000
_cell.length_c   1.000
_cell.angle_alpha   90.00
_cell.angle_beta   90.00
_cell.angle_gamma   90.00
#
_symmetry.space_group_name_H-M   'P 1'
#
loop_
_entity.id
_entity.type
_entity.pdbx_description
1 polymer ?
#
loop_
_entity_poly.entity_id
_entity_poly.type
_entity_poly.pdbx_seq_one_letter_code
_entity_poly.pdbx_strand_id
1 'polypeptide(L)'
;LFAFQARPFSAIGPIYFEYGSLVMTFNSPKVATKVCLKLQDVSYEERKLLVLCLPNIQAHMIPADVEPLVVLVNMRSGGCQGADLIRSFRKLLNPFQVFDVMNGGPLVALYVFRNVPKYKILVCGGDGTAGWVLQCLDIVGQDSVCSSPPCALLPLGTGNDLARVLRWGSGYTGQEDPLQILKDIIEADEVRLDRWTVVFHPQEPSSELSCALEQNPDRALPMNNPEEQTSMIIMNNYFGIGLDAEVCLGFDKARKLNPDKFNSRIHNKGVYARIGLKKMVNRKLCRDIQRKIKLEVDGRVFELPSLEGIIILNIMSWGSGSNPWGPEKEEVGFTKPNHDDGLLEVIGITGIVHLGQMQAGFSSGIRLAQGGHVKITTFTDMPVHVDGEPQMLPPGTFTILKSALKATMLKKSKNKRRQTTDANATTSTMTTTLQRESSSQAASLPSSLSSGPVLQAEPDDDYFLPLAYKTYFGRHDSSKGSLIILHGLFGHKGNWRSLGAALSQKLNRKVFAVDLRNHGDSPHHSSMTVPEMADDVIALIKDLNIAGDQLGIIGHSMGGKVAAHLALHQPSLLGKLLLEDMIPKRIDQPQDKVLLCIKALNQCELPQMDLTKARQTVYQQLFSVIKDAETTHFLLTSLMLDKHGKPVWKFNISAIENNLQEMFFYEIESKNTFEGPTFVVHGKRSDYVKPADVPFMLNFFPKLRFQCIAEAGHWVHADRPSEFLSAAVDFFRR
;
A
#
# COMPACT_ATOMS: atom_id res chain seq x y z
N LEU A 1 -33.19 36.75 34.60
CA LEU A 1 -33.11 36.66 33.12
C LEU A 1 -32.84 35.25 32.56
N PHE A 2 -32.66 34.22 33.39
CA PHE A 2 -32.65 32.83 32.90
C PHE A 2 -34.08 32.30 32.67
N ALA A 3 -34.70 32.76 31.59
CA ALA A 3 -35.81 32.03 30.99
C ALA A 3 -35.28 30.70 30.43
N PHE A 4 -36.15 29.67 30.36
CA PHE A 4 -35.84 28.35 29.81
C PHE A 4 -35.24 28.44 28.39
N GLN A 5 -33.91 28.50 28.27
CA GLN A 5 -33.24 28.28 27.00
C GLN A 5 -33.26 26.77 26.72
N ALA A 6 -33.94 26.39 25.65
CA ALA A 6 -33.98 25.01 25.18
C ALA A 6 -32.56 24.45 25.07
N ARG A 7 -32.36 23.20 25.51
CA ARG A 7 -31.05 22.53 25.43
C ARG A 7 -30.51 22.66 24.00
N PRO A 8 -29.22 22.99 23.80
CA PRO A 8 -28.68 23.19 22.45
C PRO A 8 -28.65 21.91 21.60
N PHE A 9 -28.76 20.74 22.25
CA PHE A 9 -28.86 19.42 21.66
C PHE A 9 -30.28 18.85 21.75
N SER A 10 -30.69 18.07 20.74
CA SER A 10 -31.96 17.34 20.71
C SER A 10 -31.87 16.01 21.47
N ALA A 11 -30.74 15.32 21.32
CA ALA A 11 -30.53 14.00 21.90
C ALA A 11 -29.05 13.76 22.23
N ILE A 12 -28.82 12.94 23.24
CA ILE A 12 -27.54 12.23 23.46
C ILE A 12 -27.77 10.82 22.92
N GLY A 13 -26.86 10.36 22.06
CA GLY A 13 -26.88 9.02 21.48
C GLY A 13 -26.22 7.98 22.39
N PRO A 14 -25.92 6.78 21.86
CA PRO A 14 -25.20 5.75 22.61
C PRO A 14 -23.82 6.24 23.07
N ILE A 15 -23.37 5.66 24.19
CA ILE A 15 -22.05 5.87 24.78
C ILE A 15 -21.27 4.56 24.59
N TYR A 16 -20.16 4.64 23.85
CA TYR A 16 -19.29 3.49 23.58
C TYR A 16 -18.11 3.57 24.54
N PHE A 17 -18.23 2.90 25.70
CA PHE A 17 -17.25 2.95 26.78
C PHE A 17 -15.88 2.40 26.35
N GLU A 18 -15.87 1.34 25.56
CA GLU A 18 -14.69 0.69 24.97
C GLU A 18 -13.88 1.65 24.07
N TYR A 19 -14.54 2.68 23.53
CA TYR A 19 -13.97 3.71 22.67
C TYR A 19 -13.92 5.09 23.35
N GLY A 20 -14.30 5.21 24.62
CA GLY A 20 -14.43 6.49 25.34
C GLY A 20 -15.27 7.53 24.59
N SER A 21 -16.27 7.10 23.81
CA SER A 21 -16.91 7.91 22.77
C SER A 21 -18.38 8.21 23.10
N LEU A 22 -18.77 9.47 22.90
CA LEU A 22 -20.11 10.00 23.12
C LEU A 22 -20.62 10.67 21.84
N VAL A 23 -21.85 10.36 21.42
CA VAL A 23 -22.48 11.06 20.28
C VAL A 23 -23.59 11.99 20.75
N MET A 24 -23.65 13.20 20.18
CA MET A 24 -24.68 14.20 20.47
C MET A 24 -25.32 14.70 19.17
N THR A 25 -26.64 14.80 19.15
CA THR A 25 -27.40 15.36 18.02
C THR A 25 -27.85 16.78 18.37
N PHE A 26 -27.63 17.74 17.46
CA PHE A 26 -27.91 19.15 17.70
C PHE A 26 -29.14 19.65 16.94
N ASN A 27 -29.88 20.58 17.54
CA ASN A 27 -31.12 21.14 16.97
C ASN A 27 -30.90 21.95 15.67
N SER A 28 -29.65 22.32 15.37
CA SER A 28 -29.30 23.09 14.17
C SER A 28 -27.84 22.83 13.78
N PRO A 29 -27.53 22.71 12.48
CA PRO A 29 -26.15 22.64 11.99
C PRO A 29 -25.28 23.79 12.50
N LYS A 30 -25.82 25.02 12.61
CA LYS A 30 -25.08 26.18 13.12
C LYS A 30 -24.63 26.00 14.57
N VAL A 31 -25.44 25.34 15.39
CA VAL A 31 -25.10 25.02 16.79
C VAL A 31 -24.07 23.88 16.82
N ALA A 32 -24.26 22.83 16.02
CA ALA A 32 -23.32 21.73 15.88
C ALA A 32 -21.92 22.24 15.50
N THR A 33 -21.79 23.07 14.45
CA THR A 33 -20.51 23.65 14.04
C THR A 33 -19.87 24.49 15.15
N LYS A 34 -20.66 25.32 15.85
CA LYS A 34 -20.16 26.14 16.97
C LYS A 34 -19.66 25.29 18.15
N VAL A 35 -20.24 24.11 18.37
CA VAL A 35 -19.77 23.16 19.39
C VAL A 35 -18.55 22.37 18.90
N CYS A 36 -18.54 21.87 17.65
CA CYS A 36 -17.37 21.24 17.02
C CYS A 36 -16.14 22.17 17.13
N LEU A 37 -16.26 23.44 16.73
CA LEU A 37 -15.19 24.45 16.82
C LEU A 37 -14.75 24.78 18.26
N LYS A 38 -15.65 24.70 19.24
CA LYS A 38 -15.31 24.94 20.66
C LYS A 38 -14.58 23.77 21.31
N LEU A 39 -14.92 22.54 20.92
CA LEU A 39 -14.38 21.33 21.55
C LEU A 39 -13.09 20.83 20.86
N GLN A 40 -12.82 21.21 19.61
CA GLN A 40 -11.63 20.76 18.85
C GLN A 40 -10.28 21.04 19.54
N ASP A 41 -10.24 22.08 20.38
CA ASP A 41 -9.04 22.53 21.11
C ASP A 41 -9.07 22.18 22.60
N VAL A 42 -10.13 21.51 23.07
CA VAL A 42 -10.24 21.04 24.45
C VAL A 42 -9.41 19.79 24.63
N SER A 43 -8.72 19.72 25.77
CA SER A 43 -8.01 18.53 26.22
C SER A 43 -8.60 18.02 27.53
N TYR A 44 -8.59 16.71 27.73
CA TYR A 44 -8.97 16.01 28.94
C TYR A 44 -7.88 14.98 29.27
N GLU A 45 -7.41 14.96 30.52
CA GLU A 45 -6.28 14.10 30.96
C GLU A 45 -5.07 14.16 30.00
N GLU A 46 -4.65 15.39 29.68
CA GLU A 46 -3.54 15.71 28.74
C GLU A 46 -3.74 15.25 27.29
N ARG A 47 -4.89 14.64 26.94
CA ARG A 47 -5.24 14.21 25.59
C ARG A 47 -6.20 15.19 24.94
N LYS A 48 -5.92 15.64 23.72
CA LYS A 48 -6.89 16.41 22.92
C LYS A 48 -8.12 15.55 22.63
N LEU A 49 -9.31 16.13 22.78
CA LEU A 49 -10.56 15.49 22.36
C LEU A 49 -10.60 15.37 20.83
N LEU A 50 -10.96 14.20 20.33
CA LEU A 50 -11.27 14.04 18.91
C LEU A 50 -12.74 14.40 18.68
N VAL A 51 -12.99 15.46 17.92
CA VAL A 51 -14.33 15.99 17.70
C VAL A 51 -14.68 15.92 16.22
N LEU A 52 -15.68 15.10 15.90
CA LEU A 52 -16.09 14.82 14.53
C LEU A 52 -17.55 15.21 14.32
N CYS A 53 -17.79 16.12 13.38
CA CYS A 53 -19.13 16.46 12.91
C CYS A 53 -19.55 15.41 11.85
N LEU A 54 -20.46 14.49 12.20
CA LEU A 54 -20.82 13.31 11.39
C LEU A 54 -22.06 13.53 10.50
N PRO A 55 -22.12 12.90 9.30
CA PRO A 55 -23.33 12.89 8.47
C PRO A 55 -24.43 12.00 9.06
N ASN A 56 -25.69 12.30 8.74
CA ASN A 56 -26.84 11.48 9.13
C ASN A 56 -27.52 10.88 7.89
N ILE A 57 -27.32 9.58 7.65
CA ILE A 57 -27.85 8.89 6.48
C ILE A 57 -29.36 8.69 6.61
N GLN A 58 -30.12 9.20 5.65
CA GLN A 58 -31.55 8.92 5.50
C GLN A 58 -31.73 7.58 4.80
N ALA A 59 -31.79 6.49 5.55
CA ALA A 59 -31.82 5.14 4.99
C ALA A 59 -32.99 4.90 4.00
N HIS A 60 -34.14 5.57 4.21
CA HIS A 60 -35.29 5.51 3.31
C HIS A 60 -35.08 6.19 1.95
N MET A 61 -34.00 6.97 1.77
CA MET A 61 -33.63 7.58 0.49
C MET A 61 -32.67 6.72 -0.34
N ILE A 62 -32.24 5.56 0.18
CA ILE A 62 -31.37 4.62 -0.54
C ILE A 62 -32.28 3.75 -1.43
N PRO A 63 -32.07 3.72 -2.77
CA PRO A 63 -32.84 2.84 -3.66
C PRO A 63 -32.70 1.36 -3.28
N ALA A 64 -33.76 0.58 -3.44
CA ALA A 64 -33.80 -0.83 -3.01
C ALA A 64 -32.86 -1.76 -3.80
N ASP A 65 -32.45 -1.34 -5.00
CA ASP A 65 -31.48 -1.99 -5.88
C ASP A 65 -30.01 -1.58 -5.60
N VAL A 66 -29.80 -0.56 -4.75
CA VAL A 66 -28.48 -0.02 -4.42
C VAL A 66 -27.99 -0.59 -3.08
N GLU A 67 -26.79 -1.17 -3.09
CA GLU A 67 -26.08 -1.63 -1.90
C GLU A 67 -24.87 -0.71 -1.62
N PRO A 68 -24.94 0.16 -0.58
CA PRO A 68 -23.82 1.02 -0.22
C PRO A 68 -22.58 0.22 0.19
N LEU A 69 -21.40 0.77 -0.13
CA LEU A 69 -20.10 0.30 0.35
C LEU A 69 -19.55 1.29 1.38
N VAL A 70 -19.07 0.80 2.53
CA VAL A 70 -18.29 1.57 3.50
C VAL A 70 -16.81 1.24 3.31
N VAL A 71 -15.98 2.23 3.01
CA VAL A 71 -14.54 2.06 2.79
C VAL A 71 -13.77 2.56 4.02
N LEU A 72 -13.10 1.65 4.70
CA LEU A 72 -12.30 1.88 5.91
C LEU A 72 -10.82 1.79 5.57
N VAL A 73 -10.11 2.93 5.52
CA VAL A 73 -8.69 2.97 5.15
C VAL A 73 -7.81 3.27 6.36
N ASN A 74 -6.89 2.36 6.69
CA ASN A 74 -5.85 2.59 7.69
C ASN A 74 -4.65 3.26 7.02
N MET A 75 -4.52 4.58 7.17
CA MET A 75 -3.42 5.35 6.55
C MET A 75 -2.01 4.96 7.02
N ARG A 76 -1.85 4.29 8.17
CA ARG A 76 -0.55 3.80 8.67
C ARG A 76 -0.13 2.46 8.03
N SER A 77 -1.04 1.73 7.40
CA SER A 77 -0.71 0.50 6.66
C SER A 77 -0.07 0.79 5.29
N GLY A 78 0.58 -0.22 4.70
CA GLY A 78 0.94 -0.22 3.27
C GLY A 78 2.03 0.76 2.84
N GLY A 79 2.86 1.26 3.76
CA GLY A 79 3.88 2.26 3.41
C GLY A 79 3.27 3.60 2.99
N CYS A 80 2.25 4.03 3.73
CA CYS A 80 1.53 5.30 3.56
C CYS A 80 0.69 5.42 2.27
N GLN A 81 0.35 4.31 1.62
CA GLN A 81 -0.53 4.27 0.44
C GLN A 81 -2.00 4.64 0.74
N GLY A 82 -2.41 4.65 2.01
CA GLY A 82 -3.80 4.90 2.40
C GLY A 82 -4.33 6.29 2.02
N ALA A 83 -3.47 7.32 1.98
CA ALA A 83 -3.90 8.67 1.59
C ALA A 83 -4.35 8.74 0.12
N ASP A 84 -3.66 8.02 -0.78
CA ASP A 84 -4.00 7.98 -2.19
C ASP A 84 -5.24 7.11 -2.44
N LEU A 85 -5.40 6.00 -1.69
CA LEU A 85 -6.62 5.20 -1.69
C LEU A 85 -7.85 5.98 -1.24
N ILE A 86 -7.75 6.79 -0.17
CA ILE A 86 -8.84 7.66 0.26
C ILE A 86 -9.21 8.65 -0.85
N ARG A 87 -8.23 9.30 -1.50
CA ARG A 87 -8.52 10.21 -2.62
C ARG A 87 -9.23 9.49 -3.77
N SER A 88 -8.72 8.34 -4.21
CA SER A 88 -9.28 7.62 -5.34
C SER A 88 -10.68 7.09 -5.07
N PHE A 89 -10.93 6.49 -3.90
CA PHE A 89 -12.29 6.06 -3.56
C PHE A 89 -13.25 7.25 -3.39
N ARG A 90 -12.80 8.41 -2.88
CA ARG A 90 -13.64 9.64 -2.82
C ARG A 90 -13.90 10.29 -4.19
N LYS A 91 -13.19 9.90 -5.25
CA LYS A 91 -13.54 10.26 -6.64
C LYS A 91 -14.59 9.33 -7.26
N LEU A 92 -14.69 8.09 -6.78
CA LEU A 92 -15.55 7.03 -7.35
C LEU A 92 -16.84 6.78 -6.53
N LEU A 93 -16.82 7.09 -5.23
CA LEU A 93 -17.91 6.89 -4.28
C LEU A 93 -18.28 8.22 -3.62
N ASN A 94 -19.42 8.27 -2.93
CA ASN A 94 -19.75 9.44 -2.10
C ASN A 94 -18.66 9.64 -1.04
N PRO A 95 -18.11 10.85 -0.84
CA PRO A 95 -17.04 11.07 0.13
C PRO A 95 -17.35 10.66 1.57
N PHE A 96 -18.63 10.63 1.96
CA PHE A 96 -19.12 10.15 3.26
C PHE A 96 -19.18 8.63 3.40
N GLN A 97 -18.81 7.87 2.36
CA GLN A 97 -18.59 6.42 2.42
C GLN A 97 -17.13 6.06 2.76
N VAL A 98 -16.19 7.02 2.68
CA VAL A 98 -14.74 6.74 2.73
C VAL A 98 -14.11 7.38 3.96
N PHE A 99 -13.70 6.55 4.91
CA PHE A 99 -13.21 6.94 6.24
C PHE A 99 -11.73 6.60 6.42
N ASP A 100 -11.00 7.51 7.07
CA ASP A 100 -9.70 7.21 7.65
C ASP A 100 -9.92 6.59 9.04
N VAL A 101 -9.53 5.33 9.20
CA VAL A 101 -9.69 4.59 10.47
C VAL A 101 -8.78 5.18 11.56
N MET A 102 -7.73 5.93 11.21
CA MET A 102 -6.91 6.63 12.20
C MET A 102 -7.62 7.83 12.83
N ASN A 103 -8.72 8.31 12.23
CA ASN A 103 -9.48 9.47 12.66
C ASN A 103 -10.78 9.04 13.36
N GLY A 104 -10.64 8.41 14.54
CA GLY A 104 -11.76 7.98 15.39
C GLY A 104 -12.10 6.50 15.33
N GLY A 105 -11.30 5.70 14.63
CA GLY A 105 -11.51 4.25 14.54
C GLY A 105 -12.65 3.87 13.57
N PRO A 106 -12.92 2.55 13.46
CA PRO A 106 -14.02 2.05 12.63
C PRO A 106 -15.40 2.46 13.15
N LEU A 107 -15.52 2.73 14.46
CA LEU A 107 -16.74 3.16 15.13
C LEU A 107 -17.44 4.32 14.40
N VAL A 108 -16.69 5.32 13.94
CA VAL A 108 -17.23 6.49 13.25
C VAL A 108 -18.07 6.11 12.03
N ALA A 109 -17.57 5.19 11.22
CA ALA A 109 -18.25 4.76 10.00
C ALA A 109 -19.43 3.83 10.32
N LEU A 110 -19.22 2.85 11.20
CA LEU A 110 -20.25 1.89 11.57
C LEU A 110 -21.43 2.58 12.27
N TYR A 111 -21.16 3.57 13.13
CA TYR A 111 -22.18 4.43 13.71
C TYR A 111 -22.96 5.19 12.63
N VAL A 112 -22.29 5.83 11.66
CA VAL A 112 -22.96 6.55 10.56
C VAL A 112 -23.86 5.63 9.74
N PHE A 113 -23.48 4.37 9.54
CA PHE A 113 -24.23 3.39 8.74
C PHE A 113 -25.21 2.51 9.54
N ARG A 114 -25.29 2.62 10.87
CA ARG A 114 -26.10 1.74 11.74
C ARG A 114 -27.58 1.62 11.35
N ASN A 115 -28.16 2.65 10.75
CA ASN A 115 -29.56 2.66 10.32
C ASN A 115 -29.78 2.11 8.90
N VAL A 116 -28.71 1.74 8.19
CA VAL A 116 -28.77 1.22 6.81
C VAL A 116 -28.97 -0.30 6.87
N PRO A 117 -30.06 -0.85 6.30
CA PRO A 117 -30.41 -2.26 6.48
C PRO A 117 -29.50 -3.23 5.71
N LYS A 118 -28.87 -2.77 4.62
CA LYS A 118 -27.95 -3.57 3.81
C LYS A 118 -26.81 -2.70 3.30
N TYR A 119 -25.58 -3.08 3.58
CA TYR A 119 -24.36 -2.44 3.07
C TYR A 119 -23.18 -3.40 3.18
N LYS A 120 -22.14 -3.18 2.37
CA LYS A 120 -20.87 -3.91 2.38
C LYS A 120 -19.77 -3.09 3.04
N ILE A 121 -18.70 -3.72 3.49
CA ILE A 121 -17.51 -3.04 4.03
C ILE A 121 -16.28 -3.43 3.23
N LEU A 122 -15.42 -2.46 2.90
CA LEU A 122 -14.07 -2.67 2.39
C LEU A 122 -13.04 -2.20 3.43
N VAL A 123 -12.24 -3.12 3.97
CA VAL A 123 -11.18 -2.81 4.94
C VAL A 123 -9.83 -2.75 4.23
N CYS A 124 -9.29 -1.55 4.04
CA CYS A 124 -7.96 -1.31 3.48
C CYS A 124 -6.93 -1.26 4.62
N GLY A 125 -6.29 -2.40 4.90
CA GLY A 125 -5.41 -2.58 6.06
C GLY A 125 -4.68 -3.93 6.06
N GLY A 126 -3.96 -4.21 7.16
CA GLY A 126 -3.45 -5.57 7.44
C GLY A 126 -4.43 -6.39 8.29
N ASP A 127 -4.06 -7.62 8.62
CA ASP A 127 -4.88 -8.55 9.42
C ASP A 127 -5.38 -7.93 10.74
N GLY A 128 -4.51 -7.26 11.50
CA GLY A 128 -4.91 -6.54 12.72
C GLY A 128 -5.86 -5.35 12.49
N THR A 129 -5.91 -4.79 11.28
CA THR A 129 -6.96 -3.80 10.92
C THR A 129 -8.29 -4.48 10.65
N ALA A 130 -8.29 -5.65 9.98
CA ALA A 130 -9.50 -6.45 9.81
C ALA A 130 -10.06 -6.89 11.17
N GLY A 131 -9.21 -7.41 12.06
CA GLY A 131 -9.59 -7.76 13.44
C GLY A 131 -10.20 -6.59 14.21
N TRP A 132 -9.61 -5.39 14.12
CA TRP A 132 -10.16 -4.18 14.77
C TRP A 132 -11.54 -3.77 14.22
N VAL A 133 -11.78 -3.92 12.92
CA VAL A 133 -13.11 -3.67 12.31
C VAL A 133 -14.12 -4.71 12.77
N LEU A 134 -13.76 -6.00 12.77
CA LEU A 134 -14.63 -7.08 13.22
C LEU A 134 -14.99 -6.94 14.72
N GLN A 135 -14.02 -6.61 15.58
CA GLN A 135 -14.26 -6.32 16.98
C GLN A 135 -15.20 -5.12 17.17
N CYS A 136 -15.09 -4.09 16.34
CA CYS A 136 -15.99 -2.95 16.40
C CYS A 136 -17.42 -3.33 15.99
N LEU A 137 -17.57 -4.17 14.96
CA LEU A 137 -18.86 -4.72 14.54
C LEU A 137 -19.52 -5.55 15.65
N ASP A 138 -18.75 -6.31 16.43
CA ASP A 138 -19.29 -7.06 17.58
C ASP A 138 -19.90 -6.14 18.65
N ILE A 139 -19.25 -5.00 18.92
CA ILE A 139 -19.67 -4.01 19.91
C ILE A 139 -20.90 -3.23 19.42
N VAL A 140 -20.88 -2.71 18.19
CA VAL A 140 -21.96 -1.85 17.66
C VAL A 140 -23.09 -2.61 16.97
N GLY A 141 -22.94 -3.92 16.76
CA GLY A 141 -23.89 -4.74 16.01
C GLY A 141 -25.27 -4.83 16.65
N GLN A 142 -25.38 -4.59 17.96
CA GLN A 142 -26.66 -4.51 18.69
C GLN A 142 -27.40 -3.19 18.44
N ASP A 143 -26.67 -2.10 18.14
CA ASP A 143 -27.22 -0.77 17.80
C ASP A 143 -27.51 -0.61 16.29
N SER A 144 -27.22 -1.64 15.49
CA SER A 144 -27.23 -1.60 14.02
C SER A 144 -28.33 -2.47 13.43
N VAL A 145 -29.09 -1.91 12.48
CA VAL A 145 -30.09 -2.63 11.69
C VAL A 145 -29.43 -3.74 10.85
N CYS A 146 -28.20 -3.51 10.38
CA CYS A 146 -27.37 -4.54 9.75
C CYS A 146 -26.31 -5.01 10.75
N SER A 147 -26.51 -6.18 11.35
CA SER A 147 -25.65 -6.74 12.40
C SER A 147 -24.45 -7.55 11.90
N SER A 148 -24.43 -7.94 10.62
CA SER A 148 -23.33 -8.75 10.04
C SER A 148 -23.02 -8.37 8.57
N PRO A 149 -22.73 -7.09 8.27
CA PRO A 149 -22.38 -6.64 6.91
C PRO A 149 -21.13 -7.37 6.39
N PRO A 150 -21.10 -7.80 5.12
CA PRO A 150 -20.00 -8.60 4.60
C PRO A 150 -18.75 -7.76 4.30
N CYS A 151 -17.60 -8.23 4.79
CA CYS A 151 -16.33 -7.52 4.74
C CYS A 151 -15.38 -8.03 3.64
N ALA A 152 -15.04 -7.19 2.67
CA ALA A 152 -13.91 -7.35 1.77
C ALA A 152 -12.62 -6.78 2.38
N LEU A 153 -11.46 -7.30 1.98
CA LEU A 153 -10.15 -6.85 2.45
C LEU A 153 -9.32 -6.30 1.28
N LEU A 154 -8.77 -5.09 1.41
CA LEU A 154 -7.70 -4.61 0.53
C LEU A 154 -6.37 -4.70 1.28
N PRO A 155 -5.50 -5.67 0.96
CA PRO A 155 -4.37 -6.04 1.82
C PRO A 155 -3.23 -5.01 1.83
N LEU A 156 -3.21 -4.11 2.82
CA LEU A 156 -2.13 -3.13 3.02
C LEU A 156 -1.06 -3.60 4.04
N GLY A 157 -1.29 -4.69 4.77
CA GLY A 157 -0.37 -5.22 5.77
C GLY A 157 0.88 -5.91 5.21
N THR A 158 1.70 -6.47 6.11
CA THR A 158 2.90 -7.25 5.72
C THR A 158 2.61 -8.75 5.54
N GLY A 159 1.75 -9.34 6.39
CA GLY A 159 1.29 -10.74 6.31
C GLY A 159 0.21 -10.92 5.25
N ASN A 160 -0.98 -10.37 5.56
CA ASN A 160 -2.22 -10.40 4.80
C ASN A 160 -2.81 -11.81 4.67
N ASP A 161 -2.65 -12.62 5.69
CA ASP A 161 -2.98 -14.04 5.69
C ASP A 161 -4.49 -14.28 5.51
N LEU A 162 -5.36 -13.49 6.16
CA LEU A 162 -6.81 -13.59 5.96
C LEU A 162 -7.22 -13.17 4.54
N ALA A 163 -6.59 -12.12 4.00
CA ALA A 163 -6.84 -11.63 2.64
C ALA A 163 -6.36 -12.63 1.56
N ARG A 164 -5.35 -13.47 1.84
CA ARG A 164 -4.92 -14.56 0.95
C ARG A 164 -5.96 -15.67 0.88
N VAL A 165 -6.47 -16.12 2.03
CA VAL A 165 -7.51 -17.16 2.11
C VAL A 165 -8.81 -16.71 1.43
N LEU A 166 -9.16 -15.43 1.58
CA LEU A 166 -10.30 -14.78 0.90
C LEU A 166 -9.99 -14.32 -0.55
N ARG A 167 -8.82 -14.66 -1.10
CA ARG A 167 -8.38 -14.39 -2.49
C ARG A 167 -8.23 -12.91 -2.90
N TRP A 168 -8.30 -11.98 -1.97
CA TRP A 168 -7.91 -10.57 -2.18
C TRP A 168 -6.39 -10.40 -2.37
N GLY A 169 -5.60 -11.38 -1.94
CA GLY A 169 -4.25 -11.58 -2.42
C GLY A 169 -3.14 -11.08 -1.49
N SER A 170 -1.96 -10.87 -2.08
CA SER A 170 -0.69 -10.79 -1.34
C SER A 170 -0.41 -9.43 -0.69
N GLY A 171 -0.92 -8.37 -1.31
CA GLY A 171 -0.89 -7.02 -0.75
C GLY A 171 -0.74 -5.94 -1.81
N TYR A 172 -1.58 -4.92 -1.71
CA TYR A 172 -1.78 -3.82 -2.64
C TYR A 172 -0.47 -3.15 -3.06
N THR A 173 -0.31 -2.94 -4.35
CA THR A 173 0.91 -2.38 -4.97
C THR A 173 0.81 -0.89 -5.26
N GLY A 174 -0.41 -0.32 -5.26
CA GLY A 174 -0.66 1.02 -5.78
C GLY A 174 -0.89 1.09 -7.30
N GLN A 175 -0.77 -0.04 -8.00
CA GLN A 175 -0.98 -0.17 -9.45
C GLN A 175 -2.35 -0.78 -9.80
N GLU A 176 -3.05 -1.34 -8.81
CA GLU A 176 -4.39 -1.91 -8.99
C GLU A 176 -5.42 -0.78 -9.06
N ASP A 177 -6.20 -0.74 -10.14
CA ASP A 177 -7.26 0.26 -10.36
C ASP A 177 -8.35 0.15 -9.26
N PRO A 178 -8.60 1.24 -8.49
CA PRO A 178 -9.68 1.29 -7.51
C PRO A 178 -11.07 0.98 -8.09
N LEU A 179 -11.35 1.31 -9.36
CA LEU A 179 -12.62 0.94 -10.00
C LEU A 179 -12.73 -0.57 -10.24
N GLN A 180 -11.64 -1.26 -10.59
CA GLN A 180 -11.63 -2.72 -10.67
C GLN A 180 -11.84 -3.35 -9.29
N ILE A 181 -11.24 -2.80 -8.22
CA ILE A 181 -11.49 -3.26 -6.85
C ILE A 181 -12.98 -3.17 -6.49
N LEU A 182 -13.68 -2.09 -6.88
CA LEU A 182 -15.13 -1.97 -6.67
C LEU A 182 -15.94 -3.03 -7.45
N LYS A 183 -15.57 -3.34 -8.70
CA LYS A 183 -16.19 -4.42 -9.48
C LYS A 183 -15.96 -5.79 -8.83
N ASP A 184 -14.74 -6.05 -8.38
CA ASP A 184 -14.37 -7.30 -7.69
C ASP A 184 -15.18 -7.50 -6.39
N ILE A 185 -15.62 -6.42 -5.72
CA ILE A 185 -16.49 -6.45 -4.52
C ILE A 185 -17.95 -6.70 -4.86
N ILE A 186 -18.42 -6.22 -6.01
CA ILE A 186 -19.77 -6.51 -6.52
C ILE A 186 -19.87 -7.99 -6.92
N GLU A 187 -18.83 -8.54 -7.53
CA GLU A 187 -18.73 -9.94 -7.98
C GLU A 187 -18.27 -10.94 -6.90
N ALA A 188 -17.98 -10.49 -5.67
CA ALA A 188 -17.45 -11.35 -4.61
C ALA A 188 -18.52 -12.26 -3.98
N ASP A 189 -18.12 -13.50 -3.69
CA ASP A 189 -18.95 -14.48 -2.99
C ASP A 189 -18.98 -14.18 -1.48
N GLU A 190 -20.14 -14.22 -0.83
CA GLU A 190 -20.24 -14.16 0.63
C GLU A 190 -19.87 -15.52 1.24
N VAL A 191 -18.97 -15.51 2.23
CA VAL A 191 -18.55 -16.68 3.00
C VAL A 191 -18.58 -16.40 4.50
N ARG A 192 -18.67 -17.45 5.32
CA ARG A 192 -18.56 -17.32 6.77
C ARG A 192 -17.09 -17.36 7.19
N LEU A 193 -16.81 -16.74 8.31
CA LEU A 193 -15.57 -16.91 9.06
C LEU A 193 -15.96 -17.23 10.50
N ASP A 194 -15.61 -18.43 10.95
CA ASP A 194 -15.66 -18.79 12.35
C ASP A 194 -14.63 -17.95 13.12
N ARG A 195 -14.99 -17.61 14.35
CA ARG A 195 -14.15 -16.81 15.26
C ARG A 195 -14.13 -17.52 16.60
N TRP A 196 -13.06 -17.29 17.35
CA TRP A 196 -12.70 -18.13 18.48
C TRP A 196 -12.38 -17.29 19.69
N THR A 197 -12.96 -17.61 20.84
CA THR A 197 -12.66 -16.93 22.09
C THR A 197 -11.49 -17.66 22.76
N VAL A 198 -10.37 -16.98 22.90
CA VAL A 198 -9.21 -17.41 23.69
C VAL A 198 -9.37 -16.83 25.09
N VAL A 199 -9.56 -17.70 26.08
CA VAL A 199 -9.66 -17.33 27.51
C VAL A 199 -8.40 -17.79 28.22
N PHE A 200 -7.69 -16.88 28.88
CA PHE A 200 -6.55 -17.20 29.74
C PHE A 200 -6.93 -17.08 31.21
N HIS A 201 -6.77 -18.19 31.94
CA HIS A 201 -6.92 -18.27 33.39
C HIS A 201 -5.51 -18.42 34.00
N PRO A 202 -4.96 -17.41 34.68
CA PRO A 202 -3.68 -17.57 35.37
C PRO A 202 -3.79 -18.62 36.48
N GLN A 203 -2.68 -19.30 36.78
CA GLN A 203 -2.63 -20.22 37.91
C GLN A 203 -2.51 -19.41 39.22
N GLU A 204 -3.35 -19.71 40.21
CA GLU A 204 -3.23 -19.11 41.54
C GLU A 204 -1.86 -19.44 42.16
N PRO A 205 -1.19 -18.48 42.83
CA PRO A 205 0.06 -18.74 43.53
C PRO A 205 -0.15 -19.77 44.64
N SER A 206 0.78 -20.71 44.79
CA SER A 206 0.68 -21.77 45.80
C SER A 206 0.65 -21.22 47.23
N SER A 207 -0.03 -21.93 48.12
CA SER A 207 -0.24 -21.53 49.53
C SER A 207 1.04 -21.38 50.36
N GLU A 208 2.17 -21.90 49.88
CA GLU A 208 3.49 -21.65 50.50
C GLU A 208 3.98 -20.21 50.25
N LEU A 209 3.57 -19.58 49.14
CA LEU A 209 3.94 -18.22 48.78
C LEU A 209 3.09 -17.17 49.51
N SER A 210 1.83 -17.48 49.83
CA SER A 210 0.96 -16.59 50.62
C SER A 210 1.45 -16.46 52.06
N CYS A 211 1.90 -17.55 52.70
CA CYS A 211 2.47 -17.53 54.05
C CYS A 211 3.72 -16.64 54.17
N ALA A 212 4.47 -16.44 53.08
CA ALA A 212 5.63 -15.55 53.04
C ALA A 212 5.25 -14.06 52.88
N LEU A 213 4.06 -13.76 52.37
CA LEU A 213 3.55 -12.39 52.18
C LEU A 213 2.90 -11.84 53.46
N GLU A 214 2.31 -12.71 54.30
CA GLU A 214 1.69 -12.32 55.58
C GLU A 214 2.69 -11.75 56.62
N GLN A 215 4.00 -11.96 56.43
CA GLN A 215 5.04 -11.47 57.35
C GLN A 215 5.52 -10.02 57.06
N ASN A 216 4.94 -9.32 56.08
CA ASN A 216 5.24 -7.91 55.78
C ASN A 216 3.95 -7.08 55.57
N PRO A 217 3.44 -6.38 56.61
CA PRO A 217 2.20 -5.60 56.52
C PRO A 217 2.21 -4.48 55.46
N ASP A 218 3.39 -3.95 55.12
CA ASP A 218 3.56 -2.84 54.16
C ASP A 218 3.51 -3.26 52.68
N ARG A 219 3.16 -4.53 52.39
CA ARG A 219 2.97 -5.04 51.01
C ARG A 219 1.59 -5.67 50.77
N ALA A 220 0.56 -5.13 51.40
CA ALA A 220 -0.81 -5.39 50.98
C ALA A 220 -1.06 -4.88 49.54
N LEU A 221 -0.86 -5.74 48.55
CA LEU A 221 -1.45 -5.56 47.22
C LEU A 221 -2.98 -5.60 47.36
N PRO A 222 -3.74 -4.82 46.57
CA PRO A 222 -5.19 -4.85 46.62
C PRO A 222 -5.69 -6.28 46.33
N MET A 223 -6.69 -6.70 47.10
CA MET A 223 -7.47 -7.92 46.87
C MET A 223 -8.25 -7.77 45.56
N ASN A 224 -7.61 -8.07 44.43
CA ASN A 224 -8.28 -8.12 43.14
C ASN A 224 -9.07 -9.42 43.02
N ASN A 225 -10.27 -9.32 42.44
CA ASN A 225 -11.18 -10.46 42.31
C ASN A 225 -10.58 -11.48 41.30
N PRO A 226 -10.66 -12.80 41.50
CA PRO A 226 -10.11 -13.78 40.54
C PRO A 226 -10.67 -13.60 39.11
N GLU A 227 -11.91 -13.13 39.01
CA GLU A 227 -12.58 -12.79 37.75
C GLU A 227 -11.87 -11.65 36.98
N GLU A 228 -11.22 -10.70 37.66
CA GLU A 228 -10.54 -9.54 37.04
C GLU A 228 -9.20 -9.90 36.36
N GLN A 229 -8.62 -11.07 36.66
CA GLN A 229 -7.38 -11.52 36.01
C GLN A 229 -7.61 -12.40 34.76
N THR A 230 -8.87 -12.79 34.50
CA THR A 230 -9.21 -13.59 33.32
C THR A 230 -9.22 -12.71 32.08
N SER A 231 -8.32 -12.94 31.12
CA SER A 231 -8.31 -12.21 29.86
C SER A 231 -9.00 -13.00 28.75
N MET A 232 -9.88 -12.33 28.00
CA MET A 232 -10.60 -12.89 26.85
C MET A 232 -10.23 -12.12 25.58
N ILE A 233 -9.81 -12.85 24.54
CA ILE A 233 -9.41 -12.28 23.25
C ILE A 233 -10.12 -13.03 22.13
N ILE A 234 -10.69 -12.33 21.15
CA ILE A 234 -11.26 -12.96 19.96
C ILE A 234 -10.19 -13.14 18.89
N MET A 235 -9.93 -14.40 18.54
CA MET A 235 -9.04 -14.86 17.48
C MET A 235 -9.82 -15.05 16.17
N ASN A 236 -9.21 -14.59 15.06
CA ASN A 236 -9.76 -14.66 13.71
C ASN A 236 -8.89 -15.52 12.77
N ASN A 237 -7.57 -15.56 13.00
CA ASN A 237 -6.61 -16.23 12.14
C ASN A 237 -5.93 -17.41 12.82
N TYR A 238 -5.19 -17.16 13.91
CA TYR A 238 -4.39 -18.18 14.60
C TYR A 238 -3.83 -17.73 15.96
N PHE A 239 -3.61 -18.72 16.84
CA PHE A 239 -2.92 -18.60 18.11
C PHE A 239 -1.58 -19.33 18.03
N GLY A 240 -0.51 -18.76 18.57
CA GLY A 240 0.79 -19.43 18.66
C GLY A 240 1.39 -19.32 20.06
N ILE A 241 2.06 -20.40 20.49
CA ILE A 241 2.78 -20.50 21.76
C ILE A 241 4.18 -21.07 21.54
N GLY A 242 5.17 -20.51 22.25
CA GLY A 242 6.58 -20.93 22.14
C GLY A 242 7.31 -20.20 21.00
N LEU A 243 8.02 -20.94 20.15
CA LEU A 243 9.00 -20.36 19.23
C LEU A 243 8.44 -19.28 18.27
N ASP A 244 7.28 -19.50 17.66
CA ASP A 244 6.66 -18.50 16.77
C ASP A 244 6.34 -17.21 17.55
N ALA A 245 5.68 -17.37 18.70
CA ALA A 245 5.40 -16.27 19.62
C ALA A 245 6.66 -15.52 20.08
N GLU A 246 7.78 -16.22 20.31
CA GLU A 246 9.04 -15.61 20.70
C GLU A 246 9.66 -14.76 19.57
N VAL A 247 9.52 -15.18 18.30
CA VAL A 247 9.93 -14.39 17.13
C VAL A 247 8.99 -13.21 16.93
N CYS A 248 7.67 -13.43 17.05
CA CYS A 248 6.63 -12.39 16.99
C CYS A 248 6.88 -11.29 18.04
N LEU A 249 7.11 -11.67 19.30
CA LEU A 249 7.44 -10.76 20.40
C LEU A 249 8.74 -9.98 20.16
N GLY A 250 9.74 -10.62 19.57
CA GLY A 250 10.97 -9.95 19.15
C GLY A 250 10.73 -8.90 18.06
N PHE A 251 9.88 -9.22 17.09
CA PHE A 251 9.50 -8.33 16.00
C PHE A 251 8.68 -7.13 16.50
N ASP A 252 7.69 -7.37 17.36
CA ASP A 252 6.87 -6.29 17.92
C ASP A 252 7.68 -5.35 18.82
N LYS A 253 8.60 -5.86 19.64
CA LYS A 253 9.54 -5.02 20.41
C LYS A 253 10.39 -4.14 19.48
N ALA A 254 10.88 -4.69 18.37
CA ALA A 254 11.61 -3.90 17.37
C ALA A 254 10.72 -2.84 16.69
N ARG A 255 9.46 -3.17 16.38
CA ARG A 255 8.43 -2.29 15.82
C ARG A 255 8.11 -1.12 16.74
N LYS A 256 7.83 -1.38 18.02
CA LYS A 256 7.52 -0.37 19.05
C LYS A 256 8.70 0.56 19.34
N LEU A 257 9.94 0.04 19.32
CA LEU A 257 11.14 0.87 19.53
C LEU A 257 11.52 1.77 18.35
N ASN A 258 11.12 1.43 17.12
CA ASN A 258 11.54 2.16 15.91
C ASN A 258 10.41 2.24 14.86
N PRO A 259 9.20 2.76 15.19
CA PRO A 259 8.02 2.65 14.32
C PRO A 259 8.24 3.19 12.90
N ASP A 260 8.96 4.29 12.76
CA ASP A 260 9.28 4.93 11.48
C ASP A 260 10.05 4.02 10.49
N LYS A 261 10.74 3.00 10.98
CA LYS A 261 11.49 2.03 10.16
C LYS A 261 10.62 0.93 9.57
N PHE A 262 9.40 0.72 10.08
CA PHE A 262 8.52 -0.39 9.69
C PHE A 262 7.54 -0.04 8.54
N ASN A 263 7.92 0.93 7.72
CA ASN A 263 7.11 1.48 6.62
C ASN A 263 7.18 0.65 5.31
N SER A 264 7.92 -0.45 5.26
CA SER A 264 8.16 -1.23 4.04
C SER A 264 7.93 -2.72 4.27
N ARG A 265 7.02 -3.34 3.50
CA ARG A 265 6.71 -4.77 3.58
C ARG A 265 7.95 -5.67 3.44
N ILE A 266 8.85 -5.32 2.51
CA ILE A 266 10.10 -6.07 2.28
C ILE A 266 11.05 -5.91 3.49
N HIS A 267 11.20 -4.69 4.01
CA HIS A 267 12.03 -4.44 5.20
C HIS A 267 11.50 -5.21 6.41
N ASN A 268 10.18 -5.16 6.64
CA ASN A 268 9.51 -5.85 7.74
C ASN A 268 9.76 -7.37 7.68
N LYS A 269 9.61 -7.99 6.50
CA LYS A 269 9.94 -9.42 6.31
C LYS A 269 11.43 -9.71 6.60
N GLY A 270 12.35 -8.86 6.12
CA GLY A 270 13.78 -8.98 6.41
C GLY A 270 14.12 -8.83 7.91
N VAL A 271 13.42 -7.96 8.63
CA VAL A 271 13.57 -7.81 10.09
C VAL A 271 13.07 -9.05 10.81
N TYR A 272 11.92 -9.62 10.41
CA TYR A 272 11.38 -10.85 10.98
C TYR A 272 12.36 -12.03 10.80
N ALA A 273 12.87 -12.23 9.58
CA ALA A 273 13.88 -13.26 9.27
C ALA A 273 15.17 -13.08 10.11
N ARG A 274 15.68 -11.85 10.23
CA ARG A 274 16.88 -11.54 11.05
C ARG A 274 16.67 -11.84 12.54
N ILE A 275 15.46 -11.62 13.06
CA ILE A 275 15.10 -11.94 14.45
C ILE A 275 15.04 -13.46 14.64
N GLY A 276 14.42 -14.19 13.72
CA GLY A 276 14.45 -15.66 13.69
C GLY A 276 15.87 -16.22 13.68
N LEU A 277 16.73 -15.76 12.78
CA LEU A 277 18.15 -16.17 12.74
C LEU A 277 18.89 -15.87 14.05
N LYS A 278 18.63 -14.72 14.70
CA LYS A 278 19.24 -14.40 16.00
C LYS A 278 18.80 -15.38 17.11
N LYS A 279 17.56 -15.90 17.05
CA LYS A 279 17.05 -16.89 18.01
C LYS A 279 17.65 -18.29 17.80
N MET A 280 18.14 -18.61 16.60
CA MET A 280 18.85 -19.86 16.33
C MET A 280 20.08 -20.07 17.23
N VAL A 281 20.76 -18.99 17.61
CA VAL A 281 21.99 -18.99 18.42
C VAL A 281 21.70 -18.99 19.93
N ASN A 282 20.60 -18.36 20.37
CA ASN A 282 20.27 -18.18 21.79
C ASN A 282 19.02 -18.98 22.23
N ARG A 283 19.04 -20.31 22.06
CA ARG A 283 17.93 -21.19 22.44
C ARG A 283 17.92 -21.52 23.94
N LYS A 284 17.14 -20.78 24.73
CA LYS A 284 16.90 -21.10 26.16
C LYS A 284 15.42 -21.18 26.56
N LEU A 285 14.56 -20.30 26.06
CA LEU A 285 13.19 -20.17 26.57
C LEU A 285 12.27 -21.32 26.12
N CYS A 286 12.08 -21.49 24.80
CA CYS A 286 11.08 -22.41 24.26
C CYS A 286 11.56 -23.85 24.02
N ARG A 287 12.79 -24.21 24.43
CA ARG A 287 13.31 -25.58 24.25
C ARG A 287 12.53 -26.58 25.11
N ASP A 288 12.32 -27.78 24.57
CA ASP A 288 11.64 -28.90 25.25
C ASP A 288 10.22 -28.52 25.76
N ILE A 289 9.41 -27.86 24.90
CA ILE A 289 8.10 -27.32 25.26
C ILE A 289 7.13 -28.40 25.76
N GLN A 290 7.29 -29.64 25.29
CA GLN A 290 6.52 -30.82 25.72
C GLN A 290 6.63 -31.15 27.21
N ARG A 291 7.63 -30.58 27.92
CA ARG A 291 7.77 -30.68 29.38
C ARG A 291 7.17 -29.50 30.15
N LYS A 292 6.77 -28.44 29.44
CA LYS A 292 6.30 -27.15 29.98
C LYS A 292 4.81 -26.92 29.74
N ILE A 293 4.20 -27.66 28.82
CA ILE A 293 2.80 -27.53 28.47
C ILE A 293 2.11 -28.90 28.39
N LYS A 294 0.82 -28.92 28.73
CA LYS A 294 -0.11 -30.02 28.48
C LYS A 294 -1.12 -29.58 27.43
N LEU A 295 -1.24 -30.33 26.33
CA LEU A 295 -2.25 -30.10 25.29
C LEU A 295 -3.44 -31.05 25.49
N GLU A 296 -4.65 -30.51 25.40
CA GLU A 296 -5.91 -31.23 25.42
C GLU A 296 -6.80 -30.70 24.29
N VAL A 297 -7.36 -31.58 23.45
CA VAL A 297 -8.25 -31.22 22.34
C VAL A 297 -9.50 -32.11 22.40
N ASP A 298 -10.68 -31.49 22.41
CA ASP A 298 -11.98 -32.14 22.58
C ASP A 298 -12.01 -33.14 23.76
N GLY A 299 -11.39 -32.74 24.89
CA GLY A 299 -11.28 -33.53 26.12
C GLY A 299 -10.24 -34.65 26.10
N ARG A 300 -9.53 -34.87 24.98
CA ARG A 300 -8.45 -35.85 24.87
C ARG A 300 -7.11 -35.19 25.13
N VAL A 301 -6.31 -35.74 26.04
CA VAL A 301 -4.94 -35.29 26.31
C VAL A 301 -4.00 -35.87 25.25
N PHE A 302 -3.11 -35.03 24.69
CA PHE A 302 -2.14 -35.43 23.68
C PHE A 302 -0.73 -35.47 24.26
N GLU A 303 -0.02 -36.59 24.07
CA GLU A 303 1.42 -36.66 24.31
C GLU A 303 2.16 -35.92 23.19
N LEU A 304 2.92 -34.89 23.55
CA LEU A 304 3.60 -34.04 22.60
C LEU A 304 4.98 -34.61 22.21
N PRO A 305 5.34 -34.65 20.91
CA PRO A 305 6.69 -34.97 20.49
C PRO A 305 7.68 -33.88 20.92
N SER A 306 8.97 -34.05 20.61
CA SER A 306 9.97 -33.00 20.90
C SER A 306 9.70 -31.75 20.05
N LEU A 307 9.27 -30.67 20.71
CA LEU A 307 8.80 -29.44 20.07
C LEU A 307 9.45 -28.19 20.71
N GLU A 308 9.54 -27.11 19.94
CA GLU A 308 9.89 -25.76 20.38
C GLU A 308 8.68 -24.79 20.30
N GLY A 309 7.55 -25.19 19.71
CA GLY A 309 6.32 -24.39 19.67
C GLY A 309 5.10 -25.13 19.13
N ILE A 310 3.91 -24.55 19.34
CA ILE A 310 2.63 -25.00 18.79
C ILE A 310 1.92 -23.80 18.13
N ILE A 311 1.30 -24.02 16.97
CA ILE A 311 0.36 -23.08 16.35
C ILE A 311 -1.00 -23.76 16.24
N ILE A 312 -2.06 -23.01 16.51
CA ILE A 312 -3.46 -23.38 16.37
C ILE A 312 -4.07 -22.46 15.32
N LEU A 313 -4.61 -23.02 14.23
CA LEU A 313 -5.03 -22.29 13.05
C LEU A 313 -6.56 -22.34 12.91
N ASN A 314 -7.15 -21.20 12.53
CA ASN A 314 -8.51 -21.10 11.99
C ASN A 314 -8.50 -20.87 10.47
N ILE A 315 -7.35 -20.45 9.91
CA ILE A 315 -7.20 -20.17 8.48
C ILE A 315 -5.96 -20.86 7.92
N MET A 316 -6.06 -21.38 6.69
CA MET A 316 -4.96 -22.05 5.97
C MET A 316 -3.95 -21.07 5.33
N SER A 317 -3.56 -20.05 6.09
CA SER A 317 -2.49 -19.12 5.75
C SER A 317 -1.82 -18.62 7.03
N TRP A 318 -0.52 -18.81 7.14
CA TRP A 318 0.30 -18.33 8.25
C TRP A 318 1.61 -17.75 7.72
N GLY A 319 2.21 -16.82 8.48
CA GLY A 319 3.56 -16.33 8.21
C GLY A 319 3.74 -15.54 6.91
N SER A 320 2.67 -14.92 6.38
CA SER A 320 2.59 -14.25 5.07
C SER A 320 2.38 -15.17 3.86
N GLY A 321 1.48 -16.15 3.99
CA GLY A 321 0.99 -16.96 2.88
C GLY A 321 1.49 -18.39 2.77
N SER A 322 2.20 -18.90 3.78
CA SER A 322 2.53 -20.32 3.84
C SER A 322 1.32 -21.13 4.33
N ASN A 323 1.17 -22.36 3.84
CA ASN A 323 0.19 -23.31 4.38
C ASN A 323 0.92 -24.25 5.35
N PRO A 324 0.82 -24.01 6.67
CA PRO A 324 1.58 -24.79 7.65
C PRO A 324 0.93 -26.15 7.95
N TRP A 325 -0.33 -26.39 7.58
CA TRP A 325 -0.95 -27.74 7.64
C TRP A 325 -0.44 -28.66 6.53
N GLY A 326 0.16 -28.09 5.48
CA GLY A 326 0.69 -28.83 4.33
C GLY A 326 -0.37 -29.21 3.29
N PRO A 327 0.05 -29.90 2.20
CA PRO A 327 -0.84 -30.28 1.12
C PRO A 327 -1.90 -31.30 1.58
N GLU A 328 -3.00 -31.35 0.83
CA GLU A 328 -4.04 -32.38 0.97
C GLU A 328 -3.40 -33.76 0.69
N LYS A 329 -3.20 -34.51 1.76
CA LYS A 329 -2.88 -35.94 1.76
C LYS A 329 -3.98 -36.64 2.55
N GLU A 330 -4.47 -37.75 2.04
CA GLU A 330 -5.42 -38.61 2.75
C GLU A 330 -4.72 -39.34 3.89
N GLU A 331 -4.49 -38.62 5.00
CA GLU A 331 -4.06 -39.19 6.27
C GLU A 331 -5.30 -39.55 7.10
N VAL A 332 -5.36 -40.81 7.53
CA VAL A 332 -6.48 -41.33 8.33
C VAL A 332 -6.54 -40.60 9.68
N GLY A 333 -7.59 -39.82 9.90
CA GLY A 333 -7.87 -39.17 11.19
C GLY A 333 -8.09 -37.65 11.13
N PHE A 334 -7.83 -36.99 9.99
CA PHE A 334 -8.06 -35.55 9.82
C PHE A 334 -9.07 -35.27 8.70
N THR A 335 -9.89 -34.22 8.88
CA THR A 335 -10.76 -33.71 7.81
C THR A 335 -10.04 -32.66 6.99
N LYS A 336 -10.67 -32.18 5.91
CA LYS A 336 -10.13 -31.10 5.08
C LYS A 336 -10.32 -29.76 5.80
N PRO A 337 -9.25 -29.03 6.16
CA PRO A 337 -9.36 -27.76 6.89
C PRO A 337 -10.21 -26.72 6.17
N ASN A 338 -11.08 -26.05 6.91
CA ASN A 338 -11.85 -24.92 6.44
C ASN A 338 -12.02 -23.87 7.56
N HIS A 339 -12.41 -22.65 7.19
CA HIS A 339 -12.50 -21.50 8.11
C HIS A 339 -13.94 -21.23 8.60
N ASP A 340 -14.84 -22.19 8.36
CA ASP A 340 -16.25 -22.17 8.76
C ASP A 340 -16.82 -23.56 9.11
N ASP A 341 -15.96 -24.57 9.37
CA ASP A 341 -16.34 -25.94 9.74
C ASP A 341 -16.50 -26.16 11.26
N GLY A 342 -16.09 -25.20 12.10
CA GLY A 342 -16.10 -25.31 13.55
C GLY A 342 -14.95 -26.11 14.15
N LEU A 343 -13.85 -26.27 13.43
CA LEU A 343 -12.63 -26.93 13.88
C LEU A 343 -11.44 -25.97 13.89
N LEU A 344 -10.39 -26.36 14.63
CA LEU A 344 -9.08 -25.72 14.64
C LEU A 344 -8.00 -26.76 14.34
N GLU A 345 -7.06 -26.41 13.47
CA GLU A 345 -5.90 -27.23 13.16
C GLU A 345 -4.75 -26.95 14.13
N VAL A 346 -4.32 -27.98 14.89
CA VAL A 346 -3.23 -27.88 15.86
C VAL A 346 -1.96 -28.52 15.29
N ILE A 347 -0.88 -27.74 15.22
CA ILE A 347 0.41 -28.18 14.66
C ILE A 347 1.59 -27.89 15.59
N GLY A 348 2.59 -28.77 15.54
CA GLY A 348 3.86 -28.66 16.25
C GLY A 348 5.02 -28.18 15.38
N ILE A 349 5.86 -27.31 15.95
CA ILE A 349 7.14 -26.85 15.39
C ILE A 349 8.29 -27.46 16.18
N THR A 350 9.26 -28.08 15.50
CA THR A 350 10.44 -28.73 16.12
C THR A 350 11.64 -27.81 16.31
N GLY A 351 11.65 -26.64 15.66
CA GLY A 351 12.65 -25.60 15.89
C GLY A 351 12.78 -24.60 14.76
N ILE A 352 13.70 -23.64 14.90
CA ILE A 352 13.78 -22.46 14.01
C ILE A 352 14.10 -22.77 12.54
N VAL A 353 14.84 -23.85 12.26
CA VAL A 353 15.11 -24.28 10.88
C VAL A 353 13.82 -24.81 10.24
N HIS A 354 13.06 -25.62 10.99
CA HIS A 354 11.76 -26.12 10.55
C HIS A 354 10.75 -24.97 10.37
N LEU A 355 10.70 -24.01 11.29
CA LEU A 355 9.87 -22.80 11.16
C LEU A 355 10.20 -22.00 9.90
N GLY A 356 11.50 -21.84 9.58
CA GLY A 356 11.95 -21.19 8.35
C GLY A 356 11.59 -21.97 7.08
N GLN A 357 11.69 -23.31 7.11
CA GLN A 357 11.25 -24.17 6.01
C GLN A 357 9.73 -24.11 5.79
N MET A 358 8.93 -24.06 6.88
CA MET A 358 7.48 -23.85 6.80
C MET A 358 7.14 -22.50 6.17
N GLN A 359 7.75 -21.41 6.65
CA GLN A 359 7.51 -20.07 6.12
C GLN A 359 7.92 -19.93 4.63
N ALA A 360 8.92 -20.68 4.19
CA ALA A 360 9.35 -20.76 2.79
C ALA A 360 8.56 -21.76 1.93
N GLY A 361 7.65 -22.55 2.52
CA GLY A 361 6.83 -23.55 1.82
C GLY A 361 7.55 -24.87 1.50
N PHE A 362 8.71 -25.14 2.10
CA PHE A 362 9.48 -26.38 1.94
C PHE A 362 9.13 -27.47 2.95
N SER A 363 8.40 -27.14 4.02
CA SER A 363 7.90 -28.09 5.03
C SER A 363 6.49 -27.70 5.48
N SER A 364 5.78 -28.64 6.10
CA SER A 364 4.58 -28.38 6.89
C SER A 364 4.88 -28.66 8.37
N GLY A 365 4.10 -28.08 9.27
CA GLY A 365 4.15 -28.42 10.69
C GLY A 365 3.76 -29.88 10.93
N ILE A 366 4.12 -30.41 12.10
CA ILE A 366 3.67 -31.74 12.53
C ILE A 366 2.19 -31.62 12.89
N ARG A 367 1.30 -32.31 12.17
CA ARG A 367 -0.13 -32.38 12.50
C ARG A 367 -0.30 -33.09 13.86
N LEU A 368 -0.87 -32.41 14.85
CA LEU A 368 -1.06 -32.96 16.20
C LEU A 368 -2.52 -33.35 16.43
N ALA A 369 -3.45 -32.45 16.11
CA ALA A 369 -4.87 -32.63 16.33
C ALA A 369 -5.69 -31.71 15.41
N GLN A 370 -6.98 -32.02 15.28
CA GLN A 370 -8.01 -31.13 14.75
C GLN A 370 -9.23 -31.25 15.68
N GLY A 371 -9.85 -30.14 16.09
CA GLY A 371 -10.94 -30.19 17.07
C GLY A 371 -11.63 -28.85 17.36
N GLY A 372 -12.78 -28.91 18.02
CA GLY A 372 -13.66 -27.75 18.30
C GLY A 372 -13.44 -27.07 19.66
N HIS A 373 -12.59 -27.64 20.52
CA HIS A 373 -12.22 -27.10 21.82
C HIS A 373 -10.75 -27.46 22.10
N VAL A 374 -9.89 -26.45 22.24
CA VAL A 374 -8.46 -26.65 22.52
C VAL A 374 -8.09 -26.03 23.86
N LYS A 375 -7.42 -26.79 24.71
CA LYS A 375 -6.98 -26.36 26.03
C LYS A 375 -5.47 -26.61 26.18
N ILE A 376 -4.74 -25.58 26.57
CA ILE A 376 -3.30 -25.64 26.84
C ILE A 376 -3.05 -25.18 28.27
N THR A 377 -2.53 -26.06 29.10
CA THR A 377 -2.02 -25.70 30.44
C THR A 377 -0.51 -25.47 30.35
N THR A 378 -0.02 -24.33 30.85
CA THR A 378 1.41 -23.97 30.92
C THR A 378 1.90 -24.01 32.35
N PHE A 379 3.11 -24.55 32.57
CA PHE A 379 3.74 -24.68 33.90
C PHE A 379 4.91 -23.69 34.11
N THR A 380 5.21 -22.88 33.10
CA THR A 380 6.25 -21.83 33.13
C THR A 380 5.76 -20.60 32.39
N ASP A 381 6.42 -19.45 32.56
CA ASP A 381 6.24 -18.28 31.70
C ASP A 381 6.42 -18.66 30.23
N MET A 382 5.45 -18.32 29.38
CA MET A 382 5.47 -18.64 27.96
C MET A 382 5.15 -17.42 27.09
N PRO A 383 5.87 -17.23 25.97
CA PRO A 383 5.45 -16.30 24.93
C PRO A 383 4.24 -16.89 24.19
N VAL A 384 3.21 -16.05 23.98
CA VAL A 384 2.05 -16.34 23.14
C VAL A 384 1.79 -15.19 22.16
N HIS A 385 0.98 -15.42 21.13
CA HIS A 385 0.30 -14.36 20.37
C HIS A 385 -1.06 -14.83 19.87
N VAL A 386 -1.98 -13.87 19.73
CA VAL A 386 -3.26 -14.04 19.02
C VAL A 386 -3.23 -13.13 17.81
N ASP A 387 -3.49 -13.67 16.61
CA ASP A 387 -3.52 -12.94 15.32
C ASP A 387 -2.27 -12.07 15.00
N GLY A 388 -1.17 -12.31 15.72
CA GLY A 388 0.10 -11.59 15.55
C GLY A 388 0.36 -10.47 16.55
N GLU A 389 -0.47 -10.29 17.58
CA GLU A 389 -0.18 -9.42 18.73
C GLU A 389 0.38 -10.26 19.90
N PRO A 390 1.67 -10.09 20.28
CA PRO A 390 2.36 -11.00 21.19
C PRO A 390 2.43 -10.52 22.65
N GLN A 391 2.41 -11.48 23.57
CA GLN A 391 2.51 -11.24 25.02
C GLN A 391 3.35 -12.34 25.71
N MET A 392 4.01 -11.99 26.82
CA MET A 392 4.51 -12.98 27.79
C MET A 392 3.44 -13.19 28.84
N LEU A 393 3.07 -14.45 29.10
CA LEU A 393 2.09 -14.80 30.13
C LEU A 393 2.68 -15.79 31.15
N PRO A 394 2.25 -15.71 32.43
CA PRO A 394 2.67 -16.62 33.49
C PRO A 394 2.09 -18.04 33.29
N PRO A 395 2.42 -19.01 34.15
CA PRO A 395 1.73 -20.28 34.23
C PRO A 395 0.20 -20.11 34.34
N GLY A 396 -0.55 -20.96 33.66
CA GLY A 396 -2.00 -20.86 33.58
C GLY A 396 -2.62 -21.79 32.55
N THR A 397 -3.91 -21.62 32.28
CA THR A 397 -4.67 -22.40 31.32
C THR A 397 -5.30 -21.51 30.26
N PHE A 398 -4.90 -21.73 29.01
CA PHE A 398 -5.55 -21.21 27.82
C PHE A 398 -6.67 -22.17 27.41
N THR A 399 -7.85 -21.61 27.15
CA THR A 399 -9.00 -22.34 26.62
C THR A 399 -9.47 -21.62 25.36
N ILE A 400 -9.43 -22.31 24.22
CA ILE A 400 -9.88 -21.79 22.92
C ILE A 400 -11.18 -22.48 22.56
N LEU A 401 -12.24 -21.68 22.45
CA LEU A 401 -13.62 -22.11 22.28
C LEU A 401 -14.24 -21.41 21.06
N LYS A 402 -15.15 -22.09 20.36
CA LYS A 402 -15.91 -21.47 19.27
C LYS A 402 -16.72 -20.30 19.82
N SER A 403 -16.55 -19.12 19.22
CA SER A 403 -17.27 -17.92 19.64
C SER A 403 -18.73 -17.97 19.16
N ALA A 404 -19.63 -17.34 19.91
CA ALA A 404 -20.97 -17.02 19.42
C ALA A 404 -20.92 -15.98 18.28
N LEU A 405 -19.86 -15.17 18.25
CA LEU A 405 -19.61 -14.17 17.21
C LEU A 405 -19.16 -14.84 15.92
N LYS A 406 -19.76 -14.47 14.79
CA LYS A 406 -19.40 -14.97 13.46
C LYS A 406 -19.34 -13.81 12.48
N ALA A 407 -18.32 -13.75 11.63
CA ALA A 407 -18.21 -12.72 10.61
C ALA A 407 -18.76 -13.22 9.25
N THR A 408 -19.37 -12.30 8.49
CA THR A 408 -19.58 -12.47 7.05
C THR A 408 -18.40 -11.81 6.33
N MET A 409 -17.73 -12.56 5.46
CA MET A 409 -16.59 -12.07 4.69
C MET A 409 -16.90 -12.15 3.19
N LEU A 410 -16.32 -11.25 2.41
CA LEU A 410 -16.35 -11.34 0.95
C LEU A 410 -15.11 -12.09 0.47
N LYS A 411 -15.31 -13.07 -0.40
CA LYS A 411 -14.27 -13.87 -1.03
C LYS A 411 -14.22 -13.51 -2.50
N LYS A 412 -13.07 -13.02 -2.97
CA LYS A 412 -12.93 -12.61 -4.37
C LYS A 412 -13.16 -13.81 -5.28
N SER A 413 -14.09 -13.67 -6.23
CA SER A 413 -14.45 -14.77 -7.12
C SER A 413 -13.28 -15.17 -8.01
N LYS A 414 -13.24 -16.43 -8.43
CA LYS A 414 -12.31 -16.84 -9.49
C LYS A 414 -12.90 -16.37 -10.81
N ASN A 415 -12.27 -15.37 -11.45
CA ASN A 415 -12.62 -14.99 -12.82
C ASN A 415 -12.81 -16.25 -13.67
N LYS A 416 -14.06 -16.55 -14.04
CA LYS A 416 -14.31 -17.46 -15.16
C LYS A 416 -13.64 -16.79 -16.34
N ARG A 417 -12.51 -17.36 -16.82
CA ARG A 417 -12.03 -17.05 -18.16
C ARG A 417 -13.24 -17.23 -19.07
N ARG A 418 -13.69 -16.14 -19.71
CA ARG A 418 -14.58 -16.26 -20.88
C ARG A 418 -13.84 -17.19 -21.83
N GLN A 419 -14.30 -18.43 -21.93
CA GLN A 419 -13.87 -19.32 -22.99
C GLN A 419 -14.34 -18.66 -24.29
N THR A 420 -13.39 -18.09 -25.02
CA THR A 420 -13.52 -17.94 -26.45
C THR A 420 -13.64 -19.36 -27.00
N THR A 421 -14.87 -19.80 -27.24
CA THR A 421 -15.14 -21.06 -27.92
C THR A 421 -14.77 -20.89 -29.37
N ASP A 422 -13.61 -21.42 -29.77
CA ASP A 422 -13.27 -21.63 -31.16
C ASP A 422 -14.31 -22.59 -31.77
N ALA A 423 -15.20 -22.04 -32.59
CA ALA A 423 -16.24 -22.79 -33.28
C ALA A 423 -15.78 -23.10 -34.71
N ASN A 424 -15.05 -24.21 -34.89
CA ASN A 424 -14.82 -24.82 -36.19
C ASN A 424 -14.41 -26.30 -36.05
N ALA A 425 -15.38 -27.22 -36.12
CA ALA A 425 -15.29 -28.50 -36.86
C ALA A 425 -16.53 -29.41 -36.65
N THR A 426 -17.25 -29.65 -37.75
CA THR A 426 -17.99 -30.89 -38.11
C THR A 426 -19.02 -31.55 -37.17
N THR A 427 -20.29 -31.23 -37.45
CA THR A 427 -21.35 -32.15 -37.90
C THR A 427 -21.62 -33.48 -37.16
N SER A 428 -22.82 -33.60 -36.56
CA SER A 428 -23.59 -34.85 -36.45
C SER A 428 -25.10 -34.56 -36.38
N THR A 429 -25.87 -35.15 -37.29
CA THR A 429 -27.35 -35.13 -37.41
C THR A 429 -28.04 -35.88 -36.24
N MET A 430 -29.15 -35.44 -35.63
CA MET A 430 -30.57 -35.69 -36.01
C MET A 430 -31.51 -35.28 -34.82
N THR A 431 -32.83 -35.02 -34.87
CA THR A 431 -33.79 -34.46 -35.88
C THR A 431 -35.14 -34.12 -35.15
N THR A 432 -35.88 -33.08 -35.55
CA THR A 432 -37.35 -32.83 -35.30
C THR A 432 -37.84 -32.52 -33.85
N THR A 433 -38.89 -31.71 -33.57
CA THR A 433 -40.04 -31.22 -34.41
C THR A 433 -40.60 -29.85 -33.93
N LEU A 434 -40.96 -28.96 -34.89
CA LEU A 434 -42.04 -27.92 -35.01
C LEU A 434 -42.81 -27.39 -33.76
N GLN A 435 -43.36 -26.15 -33.68
CA GLN A 435 -43.93 -25.20 -34.68
C GLN A 435 -43.55 -23.72 -34.33
N ARG A 436 -43.24 -22.82 -35.28
CA ARG A 436 -44.11 -21.76 -35.89
C ARG A 436 -44.94 -20.93 -34.88
N GLU A 437 -45.00 -19.60 -34.96
CA GLU A 437 -45.22 -18.75 -36.16
C GLU A 437 -44.20 -17.60 -36.39
N SER A 438 -44.43 -16.81 -37.45
CA SER A 438 -43.47 -15.90 -38.09
C SER A 438 -44.11 -14.62 -38.60
N SER A 439 -43.40 -13.48 -38.50
CA SER A 439 -43.61 -12.33 -39.39
C SER A 439 -42.27 -11.72 -39.80
N SER A 440 -41.95 -11.82 -41.09
CA SER A 440 -40.72 -11.34 -41.69
C SER A 440 -40.87 -9.93 -42.29
N GLN A 441 -39.81 -9.13 -42.26
CA GLN A 441 -39.24 -8.53 -43.49
C GLN A 441 -37.88 -7.90 -43.20
N ALA A 442 -36.90 -8.24 -44.05
CA ALA A 442 -35.61 -7.55 -44.15
C ALA A 442 -35.38 -7.23 -45.63
N ALA A 443 -34.93 -6.01 -45.92
CA ALA A 443 -34.56 -5.56 -47.27
C ALA A 443 -33.09 -5.13 -47.30
N SER A 444 -32.45 -5.38 -48.44
CA SER A 444 -31.00 -5.32 -48.65
C SER A 444 -30.44 -3.91 -48.81
N LEU A 445 -29.24 -3.67 -48.26
CA LEU A 445 -28.37 -2.54 -48.61
C LEU A 445 -27.58 -2.84 -49.90
N PRO A 446 -27.57 -1.92 -50.89
CA PRO A 446 -26.56 -1.89 -51.93
C PRO A 446 -25.42 -0.91 -51.58
N SER A 447 -24.23 -1.23 -52.07
CA SER A 447 -23.00 -0.43 -51.90
C SER A 447 -22.84 0.64 -52.98
N SER A 448 -22.63 1.90 -52.59
CA SER A 448 -21.94 2.90 -53.42
C SER A 448 -21.37 4.04 -52.60
N LEU A 449 -20.06 4.28 -52.71
CA LEU A 449 -19.39 5.47 -52.19
C LEU A 449 -19.58 6.65 -53.16
N SER A 450 -20.03 7.79 -52.66
CA SER A 450 -19.82 9.09 -53.31
C SER A 450 -19.57 10.18 -52.26
N SER A 451 -18.58 11.02 -52.54
CA SER A 451 -17.95 11.94 -51.60
C SER A 451 -18.75 13.22 -51.28
N GLY A 452 -18.74 13.60 -49.99
CA GLY A 452 -18.83 14.99 -49.54
C GLY A 452 -19.81 15.26 -48.40
N PRO A 453 -19.62 16.33 -47.59
CA PRO A 453 -18.38 17.09 -47.38
C PRO A 453 -17.63 16.59 -46.11
N VAL A 454 -16.33 16.86 -46.05
CA VAL A 454 -15.58 16.77 -44.79
C VAL A 454 -16.12 17.87 -43.87
N LEU A 455 -16.70 17.49 -42.73
CA LEU A 455 -16.88 18.42 -41.61
C LEU A 455 -15.49 18.90 -41.21
N GLN A 456 -15.22 20.18 -41.42
CA GLN A 456 -14.00 20.80 -40.92
C GLN A 456 -14.00 20.65 -39.40
N ALA A 457 -12.98 19.99 -38.88
CA ALA A 457 -12.72 20.04 -37.45
C ALA A 457 -12.31 21.47 -37.10
N GLU A 458 -13.06 22.10 -36.19
CA GLU A 458 -12.59 23.31 -35.51
C GLU A 458 -11.24 23.00 -34.84
N PRO A 459 -10.26 23.92 -34.90
CA PRO A 459 -8.98 23.74 -34.21
C PRO A 459 -9.12 23.95 -32.70
N ASP A 460 -8.17 23.37 -31.97
CA ASP A 460 -7.81 23.63 -30.57
C ASP A 460 -8.78 23.23 -29.44
N ASP A 461 -8.53 22.02 -28.90
CA ASP A 461 -8.67 21.70 -27.48
C ASP A 461 -7.31 21.10 -27.02
N ASP A 462 -6.60 21.76 -26.10
CA ASP A 462 -5.21 21.43 -25.71
C ASP A 462 -5.08 20.01 -25.11
N TYR A 463 -4.48 19.07 -25.86
CA TYR A 463 -4.37 17.66 -25.46
C TYR A 463 -3.07 17.36 -24.68
N PHE A 464 -2.94 17.89 -23.46
CA PHE A 464 -1.83 17.58 -22.55
C PHE A 464 -1.95 16.18 -21.92
N LEU A 465 -0.83 15.51 -21.68
CA LEU A 465 -0.78 14.13 -21.20
C LEU A 465 -0.68 14.06 -19.66
N PRO A 466 -1.51 13.24 -18.98
CA PRO A 466 -1.46 13.10 -17.53
C PRO A 466 -0.19 12.35 -17.10
N LEU A 467 0.83 13.09 -16.65
CA LEU A 467 2.12 12.53 -16.24
C LEU A 467 2.01 11.69 -14.96
N ALA A 468 2.61 10.50 -14.99
CA ALA A 468 2.79 9.66 -13.82
C ALA A 468 3.93 10.18 -12.93
N TYR A 469 3.71 10.24 -11.63
CA TYR A 469 4.73 10.71 -10.68
C TYR A 469 4.76 9.89 -9.39
N LYS A 470 5.83 10.05 -8.61
CA LYS A 470 5.99 9.49 -7.28
C LYS A 470 6.24 10.60 -6.27
N THR A 471 5.34 10.73 -5.30
CA THR A 471 5.50 11.66 -4.18
C THR A 471 6.33 11.05 -3.05
N TYR A 472 7.21 11.86 -2.48
CA TYR A 472 7.94 11.63 -1.24
C TYR A 472 7.49 12.68 -0.20
N PHE A 473 7.32 12.23 1.04
CA PHE A 473 6.82 13.04 2.15
C PHE A 473 7.86 13.15 3.27
N GLY A 474 8.33 14.37 3.55
CA GLY A 474 9.02 14.72 4.78
C GLY A 474 8.04 15.07 5.90
N ARG A 475 8.54 15.60 7.02
CA ARG A 475 7.67 16.27 8.02
C ARG A 475 7.07 17.50 7.34
N HIS A 476 5.80 17.43 6.95
CA HIS A 476 5.20 18.35 6.00
C HIS A 476 4.98 19.75 6.59
N ASP A 477 5.88 20.68 6.27
CA ASP A 477 5.69 22.11 6.52
C ASP A 477 5.20 22.78 5.22
N SER A 478 3.92 23.18 5.21
CA SER A 478 3.30 23.85 4.05
C SER A 478 3.94 25.20 3.73
N SER A 479 4.68 25.83 4.65
CA SER A 479 5.39 27.08 4.39
C SER A 479 6.65 26.92 3.53
N LYS A 480 7.10 25.68 3.28
CA LYS A 480 8.35 25.39 2.56
C LYS A 480 8.16 25.05 1.08
N GLY A 481 6.92 24.96 0.60
CA GLY A 481 6.65 24.64 -0.80
C GLY A 481 7.00 23.21 -1.22
N SER A 482 7.06 22.99 -2.53
CA SER A 482 7.22 21.67 -3.15
C SER A 482 8.39 21.63 -4.14
N LEU A 483 8.92 20.44 -4.39
CA LEU A 483 9.89 20.20 -5.46
C LEU A 483 9.36 19.22 -6.50
N ILE A 484 9.59 19.51 -7.78
CA ILE A 484 9.41 18.57 -8.90
C ILE A 484 10.79 18.14 -9.41
N ILE A 485 10.94 16.86 -9.77
CA ILE A 485 12.16 16.29 -10.35
C ILE A 485 11.82 15.69 -11.72
N LEU A 486 12.47 16.18 -12.76
CA LEU A 486 12.35 15.74 -14.15
C LEU A 486 13.63 14.98 -14.59
N HIS A 487 13.47 13.73 -15.03
CA HIS A 487 14.60 12.87 -15.41
C HIS A 487 15.16 13.18 -16.82
N GLY A 488 16.35 12.67 -17.11
CA GLY A 488 16.94 12.69 -18.46
C GLY A 488 16.40 11.59 -19.37
N LEU A 489 16.83 11.59 -20.64
CA LEU A 489 16.44 10.60 -21.64
C LEU A 489 16.70 9.15 -21.18
N PHE A 490 15.80 8.22 -21.52
CA PHE A 490 15.75 6.80 -21.08
C PHE A 490 15.54 6.57 -19.58
N GLY A 491 15.53 7.62 -18.76
CA GLY A 491 15.27 7.53 -17.31
C GLY A 491 13.79 7.40 -16.96
N HIS A 492 13.53 7.31 -15.66
CA HIS A 492 12.21 7.35 -15.02
C HIS A 492 12.30 7.82 -13.57
N LYS A 493 11.15 8.14 -12.97
CA LYS A 493 10.97 8.56 -11.57
C LYS A 493 11.57 7.59 -10.54
N GLY A 494 11.77 6.32 -10.91
CA GLY A 494 12.40 5.30 -10.07
C GLY A 494 13.91 5.46 -9.93
N ASN A 495 14.62 6.03 -10.92
CA ASN A 495 16.04 6.35 -10.79
C ASN A 495 16.28 7.35 -9.64
N TRP A 496 15.34 8.27 -9.46
CA TRP A 496 15.35 9.32 -8.45
C TRP A 496 14.88 8.87 -7.06
N ARG A 497 14.60 7.58 -6.83
CA ARG A 497 13.94 7.09 -5.61
C ARG A 497 14.69 7.42 -4.32
N SER A 498 15.99 7.14 -4.27
CA SER A 498 16.79 7.37 -3.06
C SER A 498 17.01 8.86 -2.79
N LEU A 499 17.27 9.64 -3.85
CA LEU A 499 17.51 11.08 -3.76
C LEU A 499 16.23 11.86 -3.46
N GLY A 500 15.10 11.56 -4.11
CA GLY A 500 13.81 12.20 -3.85
C GLY A 500 13.34 12.01 -2.40
N ALA A 501 13.52 10.81 -1.84
CA ALA A 501 13.27 10.55 -0.43
C ALA A 501 14.21 11.34 0.49
N ALA A 502 15.52 11.37 0.18
CA ALA A 502 16.51 12.08 0.99
C ALA A 502 16.36 13.62 0.93
N LEU A 503 16.04 14.18 -0.24
CA LEU A 503 15.70 15.59 -0.44
C LEU A 503 14.47 15.95 0.39
N SER A 504 13.39 15.17 0.28
CA SER A 504 12.14 15.39 1.01
C SER A 504 12.35 15.42 2.52
N GLN A 505 13.16 14.49 3.05
CA GLN A 505 13.53 14.46 4.47
C GLN A 505 14.46 15.61 4.89
N LYS A 506 15.50 15.93 4.11
CA LYS A 506 16.48 16.98 4.47
C LYS A 506 15.95 18.40 4.31
N LEU A 507 14.92 18.60 3.48
CA LEU A 507 14.30 19.90 3.20
C LEU A 507 12.95 20.10 3.90
N ASN A 508 12.34 19.04 4.45
CA ASN A 508 10.96 19.04 4.99
C ASN A 508 9.92 19.56 3.98
N ARG A 509 10.07 19.17 2.70
CA ARG A 509 9.21 19.56 1.58
C ARG A 509 8.63 18.33 0.89
N LYS A 510 7.49 18.49 0.21
CA LYS A 510 7.01 17.49 -0.76
C LYS A 510 7.99 17.43 -1.93
N VAL A 511 8.30 16.23 -2.40
CA VAL A 511 9.09 16.01 -3.62
C VAL A 511 8.32 15.09 -4.55
N PHE A 512 8.17 15.48 -5.80
CA PHE A 512 7.50 14.72 -6.85
C PHE A 512 8.54 14.33 -7.91
N ALA A 513 8.91 13.06 -8.00
CA ALA A 513 9.68 12.57 -9.14
C ALA A 513 8.71 12.17 -10.25
N VAL A 514 8.85 12.77 -11.42
CA VAL A 514 7.88 12.70 -12.52
C VAL A 514 8.48 11.89 -13.67
N ASP A 515 7.67 11.02 -14.28
CA ASP A 515 7.95 10.46 -15.59
C ASP A 515 7.48 11.45 -16.66
N LEU A 516 8.36 11.88 -17.56
CA LEU A 516 7.94 12.65 -18.73
C LEU A 516 7.22 11.74 -19.75
N ARG A 517 6.48 12.33 -20.71
CA ARG A 517 5.86 11.55 -21.81
C ARG A 517 6.87 10.61 -22.47
N ASN A 518 6.39 9.49 -23.00
CA ASN A 518 7.20 8.42 -23.58
C ASN A 518 8.19 7.73 -22.61
N HIS A 519 8.09 7.96 -21.29
CA HIS A 519 8.96 7.35 -20.28
C HIS A 519 8.16 6.79 -19.09
N GLY A 520 8.76 5.80 -18.40
CA GLY A 520 8.22 5.21 -17.17
C GLY A 520 6.78 4.69 -17.28
N ASP A 521 5.90 5.21 -16.42
CA ASP A 521 4.46 4.90 -16.42
C ASP A 521 3.61 6.03 -17.02
N SER A 522 4.22 7.09 -17.57
CA SER A 522 3.50 8.17 -18.27
C SER A 522 3.01 7.71 -19.65
N PRO A 523 1.98 8.35 -20.22
CA PRO A 523 1.49 8.01 -21.55
C PRO A 523 2.59 8.02 -22.62
N HIS A 524 2.52 7.05 -23.53
CA HIS A 524 3.36 6.99 -24.72
C HIS A 524 2.60 7.60 -25.90
N HIS A 525 3.28 8.46 -26.66
CA HIS A 525 2.74 9.27 -27.75
C HIS A 525 3.75 9.35 -28.90
N SER A 526 3.32 9.65 -30.12
CA SER A 526 4.22 9.75 -31.28
C SER A 526 5.17 10.95 -31.20
N SER A 527 4.72 12.05 -30.60
CA SER A 527 5.48 13.29 -30.40
C SER A 527 6.07 13.40 -28.99
N MET A 528 7.23 14.05 -28.86
CA MET A 528 7.83 14.43 -27.57
C MET A 528 8.72 15.68 -27.68
N THR A 529 8.16 16.77 -28.19
CA THR A 529 8.88 18.04 -28.28
C THR A 529 9.07 18.68 -26.90
N VAL A 530 10.05 19.58 -26.75
CA VAL A 530 10.31 20.26 -25.46
C VAL A 530 9.15 21.15 -25.01
N PRO A 531 8.47 21.93 -25.89
CA PRO A 531 7.26 22.67 -25.52
C PRO A 531 6.14 21.76 -25.00
N GLU A 532 5.78 20.70 -25.75
CA GLU A 532 4.72 19.77 -25.32
C GLU A 532 5.04 19.10 -23.97
N MET A 533 6.31 18.74 -23.74
CA MET A 533 6.76 18.21 -22.45
C MET A 533 6.66 19.24 -21.32
N ALA A 534 6.82 20.53 -21.62
CA ALA A 534 6.60 21.59 -20.65
C ALA A 534 5.11 21.79 -20.35
N ASP A 535 4.24 21.70 -21.37
CA ASP A 535 2.77 21.81 -21.22
C ASP A 535 2.20 20.68 -20.35
N ASP A 536 2.69 19.45 -20.51
CA ASP A 536 2.37 18.33 -19.60
C ASP A 536 2.78 18.64 -18.14
N VAL A 537 3.95 19.25 -17.94
CA VAL A 537 4.44 19.63 -16.61
C VAL A 537 3.64 20.81 -16.04
N ILE A 538 3.18 21.75 -16.88
CA ILE A 538 2.28 22.85 -16.50
C ILE A 538 0.92 22.29 -16.06
N ALA A 539 0.35 21.35 -16.81
CA ALA A 539 -0.87 20.65 -16.44
C ALA A 539 -0.71 19.93 -15.09
N LEU A 540 0.41 19.21 -14.90
CA LEU A 540 0.73 18.56 -13.62
C LEU A 540 0.87 19.57 -12.45
N ILE A 541 1.49 20.74 -12.67
CA ILE A 541 1.62 21.77 -11.63
C ILE A 541 0.24 22.32 -11.22
N LYS A 542 -0.66 22.53 -12.20
CA LYS A 542 -2.06 22.93 -11.97
C LYS A 542 -2.82 21.86 -11.19
N ASP A 543 -2.73 20.59 -11.60
CA ASP A 543 -3.39 19.44 -10.95
C ASP A 543 -2.90 19.20 -9.51
N LEU A 544 -1.61 19.43 -9.25
CA LEU A 544 -1.03 19.36 -7.91
C LEU A 544 -1.35 20.59 -7.03
N ASN A 545 -1.94 21.64 -7.61
CA ASN A 545 -2.29 22.91 -6.98
C ASN A 545 -1.10 23.53 -6.21
N ILE A 546 0.04 23.66 -6.88
CA ILE A 546 1.26 24.23 -6.30
C ILE A 546 1.36 25.71 -6.69
N ALA A 547 1.47 26.60 -5.70
CA ALA A 547 1.77 28.01 -5.94
C ALA A 547 3.19 28.17 -6.51
N GLY A 548 3.32 28.94 -7.59
CA GLY A 548 4.55 28.97 -8.39
C GLY A 548 5.78 29.49 -7.64
N ASP A 549 5.63 30.53 -6.84
CA ASP A 549 6.68 31.06 -5.95
C ASP A 549 7.21 30.01 -4.95
N GLN A 550 6.39 29.01 -4.62
CA GLN A 550 6.71 27.90 -3.73
C GLN A 550 7.16 26.62 -4.45
N LEU A 551 7.23 26.60 -5.78
CA LEU A 551 7.74 25.47 -6.56
C LEU A 551 9.25 25.60 -6.80
N GLY A 552 10.00 24.54 -6.51
CA GLY A 552 11.34 24.33 -7.05
C GLY A 552 11.34 23.19 -8.08
N ILE A 553 12.12 23.31 -9.15
CA ILE A 553 12.28 22.23 -10.14
C ILE A 553 13.75 21.80 -10.19
N ILE A 554 13.97 20.48 -10.18
CA ILE A 554 15.23 19.82 -10.51
C ILE A 554 15.04 19.17 -11.87
N GLY A 555 15.86 19.51 -12.87
CA GLY A 555 15.80 18.89 -14.19
C GLY A 555 17.17 18.43 -14.66
N HIS A 556 17.27 17.15 -15.01
CA HIS A 556 18.49 16.55 -15.57
C HIS A 556 18.39 16.38 -17.08
N SER A 557 19.41 16.81 -17.82
CA SER A 557 19.52 16.58 -19.28
C SER A 557 18.21 16.96 -20.03
N MET A 558 17.54 16.05 -20.72
CA MET A 558 16.20 16.26 -21.33
C MET A 558 15.20 16.97 -20.38
N GLY A 559 15.02 16.47 -19.15
CA GLY A 559 14.14 17.09 -18.15
C GLY A 559 14.66 18.45 -17.64
N GLY A 560 15.97 18.69 -17.73
CA GLY A 560 16.56 20.01 -17.55
C GLY A 560 16.13 20.98 -18.63
N LYS A 561 16.13 20.55 -19.90
CA LYS A 561 15.73 21.36 -21.06
C LYS A 561 14.26 21.78 -20.95
N VAL A 562 13.39 20.85 -20.53
CA VAL A 562 11.98 21.12 -20.20
C VAL A 562 11.86 22.13 -19.04
N ALA A 563 12.61 21.94 -17.95
CA ALA A 563 12.58 22.86 -16.81
C ALA A 563 13.08 24.29 -17.15
N ALA A 564 14.10 24.40 -18.00
CA ALA A 564 14.61 25.68 -18.49
C ALA A 564 13.64 26.37 -19.46
N HIS A 565 13.03 25.61 -20.37
CA HIS A 565 11.97 26.14 -21.26
C HIS A 565 10.82 26.72 -20.43
N LEU A 566 10.33 25.97 -19.44
CA LEU A 566 9.28 26.40 -18.53
C LEU A 566 9.65 27.68 -17.76
N ALA A 567 10.87 27.76 -17.23
CA ALA A 567 11.36 28.93 -16.49
C ALA A 567 11.45 30.21 -17.34
N LEU A 568 11.71 30.08 -18.64
CA LEU A 568 11.89 31.22 -19.56
C LEU A 568 10.60 31.61 -20.30
N HIS A 569 9.62 30.71 -20.41
CA HIS A 569 8.32 31.00 -21.02
C HIS A 569 7.24 31.32 -19.98
N GLN A 570 7.29 30.71 -18.79
CA GLN A 570 6.33 30.93 -17.71
C GLN A 570 7.07 31.14 -16.35
N PRO A 571 7.87 32.21 -16.22
CA PRO A 571 8.74 32.46 -15.04
C PRO A 571 7.98 32.59 -13.71
N SER A 572 6.67 32.81 -13.73
CA SER A 572 5.81 32.85 -12.54
C SER A 572 5.43 31.48 -11.97
N LEU A 573 5.65 30.38 -12.71
CA LEU A 573 5.28 29.03 -12.28
C LEU A 573 6.31 28.33 -11.36
N LEU A 574 7.52 28.87 -11.21
CA LEU A 574 8.52 28.33 -10.28
C LEU A 574 9.33 29.42 -9.59
N GLY A 575 9.64 29.21 -8.31
CA GLY A 575 10.48 30.11 -7.50
C GLY A 575 11.96 29.78 -7.54
N LYS A 576 12.35 28.51 -7.79
CA LYS A 576 13.77 28.07 -7.85
C LYS A 576 14.00 27.00 -8.91
N LEU A 577 15.13 27.08 -9.60
CA LEU A 577 15.52 26.14 -10.65
C LEU A 577 16.88 25.49 -10.36
N LEU A 578 16.96 24.16 -10.43
CA LEU A 578 18.21 23.40 -10.43
C LEU A 578 18.33 22.64 -11.75
N LEU A 579 19.35 22.97 -12.54
CA LEU A 579 19.68 22.29 -13.78
C LEU A 579 20.88 21.37 -13.54
N GLU A 580 20.69 20.07 -13.74
CA GLU A 580 21.76 19.10 -13.68
C GLU A 580 22.26 18.80 -15.10
N ASP A 581 23.50 19.18 -15.34
CA ASP A 581 24.29 18.87 -16.54
C ASP A 581 23.55 19.21 -17.85
N MET A 582 22.93 20.40 -17.88
CA MET A 582 22.09 20.91 -18.97
C MET A 582 22.29 22.42 -19.18
N ILE A 583 22.36 22.85 -20.45
CA ILE A 583 22.32 24.26 -20.88
C ILE A 583 21.29 24.46 -22.01
N PRO A 584 20.61 25.63 -22.12
CA PRO A 584 19.53 25.87 -23.06
C PRO A 584 20.04 26.22 -24.48
N LYS A 585 21.11 25.55 -24.92
CA LYS A 585 21.66 25.69 -26.28
C LYS A 585 21.13 24.60 -27.21
N ARG A 586 21.16 24.90 -28.51
CA ARG A 586 21.18 23.88 -29.56
C ARG A 586 22.38 22.94 -29.38
N ILE A 587 22.18 21.65 -29.64
CA ILE A 587 23.25 20.65 -29.70
C ILE A 587 23.30 20.14 -31.16
N ASP A 588 24.33 20.53 -31.90
CA ASP A 588 24.35 20.44 -33.38
C ASP A 588 24.38 19.03 -33.96
N GLN A 589 24.63 18.00 -33.15
CA GLN A 589 24.49 16.60 -33.54
C GLN A 589 23.92 15.79 -32.37
N PRO A 590 22.97 14.86 -32.60
CA PRO A 590 22.63 13.84 -31.62
C PRO A 590 23.90 13.06 -31.25
N GLN A 591 24.20 12.93 -29.96
CA GLN A 591 25.45 12.30 -29.55
C GLN A 591 25.52 10.84 -30.02
N ASP A 592 26.66 10.44 -30.58
CA ASP A 592 26.92 9.07 -31.05
C ASP A 592 26.54 8.01 -30.01
N LYS A 593 26.77 8.30 -28.73
CA LYS A 593 26.42 7.42 -27.60
C LYS A 593 24.90 7.18 -27.50
N VAL A 594 24.07 8.18 -27.77
CA VAL A 594 22.61 8.07 -27.74
C VAL A 594 22.10 7.29 -28.96
N LEU A 595 22.63 7.57 -30.15
CA LEU A 595 22.34 6.80 -31.36
C LEU A 595 22.74 5.33 -31.20
N LEU A 596 23.89 5.06 -30.59
CA LEU A 596 24.36 3.70 -30.26
C LEU A 596 23.42 2.99 -29.28
N CYS A 597 22.88 3.70 -28.29
CA CYS A 597 21.88 3.15 -27.36
C CYS A 597 20.58 2.78 -28.09
N ILE A 598 20.04 3.66 -28.94
CA ILE A 598 18.81 3.39 -29.71
C ILE A 598 19.02 2.17 -30.62
N LYS A 599 20.16 2.12 -31.35
CA LYS A 599 20.53 0.98 -32.17
C LYS A 599 20.59 -0.33 -31.36
N ALA A 600 21.24 -0.31 -30.20
CA ALA A 600 21.33 -1.48 -29.32
C ALA A 600 19.96 -1.91 -28.79
N LEU A 601 19.08 -0.97 -28.43
CA LEU A 601 17.73 -1.23 -27.95
C LEU A 601 16.82 -1.81 -29.04
N ASN A 602 16.87 -1.27 -30.26
CA ASN A 602 16.13 -1.78 -31.43
C ASN A 602 16.62 -3.17 -31.87
N GLN A 603 17.89 -3.49 -31.64
CA GLN A 603 18.48 -4.81 -31.91
C GLN A 603 18.33 -5.82 -30.76
N CYS A 604 17.71 -5.42 -29.64
CA CYS A 604 17.63 -6.25 -28.45
C CYS A 604 16.35 -7.12 -28.42
N GLU A 605 16.53 -8.43 -28.36
CA GLU A 605 15.45 -9.38 -28.14
C GLU A 605 15.10 -9.47 -26.65
N LEU A 606 13.83 -9.22 -26.30
CA LEU A 606 13.32 -9.32 -24.93
C LEU A 606 12.84 -10.75 -24.62
N PRO A 607 13.61 -11.55 -23.86
CA PRO A 607 13.29 -12.95 -23.65
C PRO A 607 12.08 -13.13 -22.73
N GLN A 608 11.18 -14.05 -23.08
CA GLN A 608 9.93 -14.28 -22.34
C GLN A 608 10.16 -15.19 -21.12
N MET A 609 10.84 -14.65 -20.11
CA MET A 609 11.25 -15.35 -18.88
C MET A 609 11.20 -14.42 -17.66
N ASP A 610 11.50 -14.95 -16.46
CA ASP A 610 11.62 -14.16 -15.24
C ASP A 610 12.53 -12.93 -15.42
N LEU A 611 12.12 -11.79 -14.85
CA LEU A 611 12.77 -10.49 -15.03
C LEU A 611 14.27 -10.53 -14.64
N THR A 612 14.66 -11.34 -13.67
CA THR A 612 16.06 -11.48 -13.24
C THR A 612 16.92 -12.08 -14.34
N LYS A 613 16.44 -13.16 -14.97
CA LYS A 613 17.12 -13.82 -16.09
C LYS A 613 17.06 -12.96 -17.36
N ALA A 614 15.90 -12.35 -17.62
CA ALA A 614 15.73 -11.43 -18.74
C ALA A 614 16.74 -10.26 -18.68
N ARG A 615 16.94 -9.65 -17.51
CA ARG A 615 17.96 -8.60 -17.31
C ARG A 615 19.38 -9.09 -17.55
N GLN A 616 19.73 -10.33 -17.18
CA GLN A 616 21.05 -10.91 -17.46
C GLN A 616 21.30 -11.10 -18.96
N THR A 617 20.30 -11.63 -19.68
CA THR A 617 20.39 -11.82 -21.15
C THR A 617 20.42 -10.48 -21.90
N VAL A 618 19.54 -9.54 -21.54
CA VAL A 618 19.50 -8.20 -22.16
C VAL A 618 20.78 -7.40 -21.86
N TYR A 619 21.38 -7.56 -20.66
CA TYR A 619 22.68 -6.97 -20.35
C TYR A 619 23.76 -7.40 -21.36
N GLN A 620 23.86 -8.71 -21.65
CA GLN A 620 24.86 -9.23 -22.59
C GLN A 620 24.66 -8.70 -24.00
N GLN A 621 23.41 -8.65 -24.47
CA GLN A 621 23.07 -8.10 -25.80
C GLN A 621 23.46 -6.61 -25.89
N LEU A 622 22.95 -5.78 -24.98
CA LEU A 622 23.21 -4.34 -24.98
C LEU A 622 24.71 -4.02 -24.78
N PHE A 623 25.39 -4.70 -23.86
CA PHE A 623 26.81 -4.47 -23.59
C PHE A 623 27.70 -4.82 -24.79
N SER A 624 27.32 -5.81 -25.60
CA SER A 624 28.08 -6.19 -26.81
C SER A 624 28.17 -5.06 -27.85
N VAL A 625 27.14 -4.21 -27.91
CA VAL A 625 27.03 -3.05 -28.82
C VAL A 625 27.54 -1.77 -28.17
N ILE A 626 27.06 -1.46 -26.95
CA ILE A 626 27.32 -0.19 -26.27
C ILE A 626 28.73 -0.15 -25.66
N LYS A 627 29.23 -1.28 -25.14
CA LYS A 627 30.55 -1.43 -24.47
C LYS A 627 30.80 -0.49 -23.27
N ASP A 628 29.76 0.13 -22.74
CA ASP A 628 29.76 0.99 -21.57
C ASP A 628 28.86 0.38 -20.50
N ALA A 629 29.46 -0.04 -19.39
CA ALA A 629 28.76 -0.80 -18.35
C ALA A 629 27.74 0.06 -17.59
N GLU A 630 28.07 1.32 -17.30
CA GLU A 630 27.22 2.26 -16.56
C GLU A 630 25.94 2.57 -17.35
N THR A 631 26.10 2.90 -18.63
CA THR A 631 25.01 3.15 -19.58
C THR A 631 24.13 1.90 -19.77
N THR A 632 24.74 0.72 -19.89
CA THR A 632 23.98 -0.53 -20.04
C THR A 632 23.16 -0.85 -18.79
N HIS A 633 23.72 -0.68 -17.60
CA HIS A 633 22.98 -0.84 -16.34
C HIS A 633 21.88 0.22 -16.18
N PHE A 634 22.12 1.46 -16.59
CA PHE A 634 21.13 2.54 -16.56
C PHE A 634 19.91 2.20 -17.42
N LEU A 635 20.10 1.80 -18.69
CA LEU A 635 19.02 1.39 -19.58
C LEU A 635 18.21 0.22 -18.98
N LEU A 636 18.88 -0.80 -18.43
CA LEU A 636 18.23 -1.93 -17.77
C LEU A 636 17.34 -1.58 -16.58
N THR A 637 17.51 -0.40 -15.96
CA THR A 637 16.58 0.06 -14.90
C THR A 637 15.16 0.29 -15.43
N SER A 638 15.01 0.48 -16.75
CA SER A 638 13.73 0.66 -17.45
C SER A 638 13.18 -0.63 -18.05
N LEU A 639 13.91 -1.77 -17.96
CA LEU A 639 13.38 -3.08 -18.29
C LEU A 639 12.53 -3.60 -17.12
N MET A 640 11.22 -3.69 -17.33
CA MET A 640 10.22 -4.04 -16.32
C MET A 640 9.24 -5.07 -16.87
N LEU A 641 8.38 -5.64 -16.02
CA LEU A 641 7.28 -6.49 -16.49
C LEU A 641 6.05 -5.66 -16.85
N ASP A 642 5.36 -6.04 -17.92
CA ASP A 642 4.03 -5.54 -18.27
C ASP A 642 2.92 -6.18 -17.41
N LYS A 643 1.68 -5.77 -17.66
CA LYS A 643 0.46 -6.32 -17.01
C LYS A 643 0.21 -7.81 -17.27
N HIS A 644 0.93 -8.42 -18.22
CA HIS A 644 0.86 -9.83 -18.58
C HIS A 644 2.08 -10.63 -18.08
N GLY A 645 3.00 -10.00 -17.36
CA GLY A 645 4.22 -10.63 -16.83
C GLY A 645 5.35 -10.77 -17.86
N LYS A 646 5.30 -10.03 -18.97
CA LYS A 646 6.32 -10.03 -20.03
C LYS A 646 7.34 -8.90 -19.85
N PRO A 647 8.65 -9.12 -20.04
CA PRO A 647 9.63 -8.04 -20.06
C PRO A 647 9.36 -7.04 -21.20
N VAL A 648 9.30 -5.75 -20.86
CA VAL A 648 9.08 -4.62 -21.77
C VAL A 648 9.96 -3.42 -21.36
N TRP A 649 10.33 -2.60 -22.33
CA TRP A 649 10.92 -1.28 -22.08
C TRP A 649 9.84 -0.30 -21.60
N LYS A 650 10.15 0.44 -20.53
CA LYS A 650 9.26 1.49 -20.01
C LYS A 650 9.34 2.83 -20.76
N PHE A 651 10.25 2.94 -21.73
CA PHE A 651 10.32 4.09 -22.64
C PHE A 651 9.91 3.70 -24.06
N ASN A 652 9.34 4.64 -24.81
CA ASN A 652 8.92 4.46 -26.19
C ASN A 652 10.11 4.68 -27.13
N ILE A 653 10.82 3.61 -27.50
CA ILE A 653 12.03 3.68 -28.33
C ILE A 653 11.74 4.36 -29.66
N SER A 654 10.65 4.01 -30.34
CA SER A 654 10.31 4.55 -31.65
C SER A 654 9.98 6.05 -31.61
N ALA A 655 9.28 6.53 -30.58
CA ALA A 655 9.07 7.97 -30.44
C ALA A 655 10.38 8.71 -30.10
N ILE A 656 11.22 8.14 -29.21
CA ILE A 656 12.53 8.72 -28.90
C ILE A 656 13.41 8.83 -30.16
N GLU A 657 13.44 7.79 -31.00
CA GLU A 657 14.18 7.76 -32.26
C GLU A 657 13.66 8.81 -33.25
N ASN A 658 12.34 8.85 -33.47
CA ASN A 658 11.71 9.78 -34.41
C ASN A 658 11.86 11.26 -34.01
N ASN A 659 11.86 11.58 -32.71
CA ASN A 659 11.92 12.96 -32.19
C ASN A 659 13.35 13.38 -31.81
N LEU A 660 14.36 12.51 -31.96
CA LEU A 660 15.70 12.73 -31.42
C LEU A 660 16.36 14.00 -31.98
N GLN A 661 16.31 14.18 -33.30
CA GLN A 661 16.92 15.34 -33.96
C GLN A 661 16.27 16.64 -33.49
N GLU A 662 14.94 16.71 -33.47
CA GLU A 662 14.22 17.91 -33.04
C GLU A 662 14.54 18.26 -31.58
N MET A 663 14.51 17.29 -30.67
CA MET A 663 14.82 17.50 -29.25
C MET A 663 16.26 18.01 -29.01
N PHE A 664 17.24 17.52 -29.78
CA PHE A 664 18.63 17.98 -29.68
C PHE A 664 18.82 19.37 -30.34
N PHE A 665 18.21 19.60 -31.51
CA PHE A 665 18.31 20.86 -32.25
C PHE A 665 17.49 22.00 -31.66
N TYR A 666 16.46 21.70 -30.84
CA TYR A 666 15.63 22.70 -30.19
C TYR A 666 16.47 23.69 -29.37
N GLU A 667 16.47 24.96 -29.76
CA GLU A 667 17.06 26.05 -29.00
C GLU A 667 15.96 26.75 -28.20
N ILE A 668 16.22 27.09 -26.94
CA ILE A 668 15.21 27.79 -26.13
C ILE A 668 15.31 29.28 -26.43
N GLU A 669 14.67 29.68 -27.53
CA GLU A 669 14.49 31.08 -27.87
C GLU A 669 13.52 31.74 -26.87
N SER A 670 14.02 32.65 -26.04
CA SER A 670 13.18 33.51 -25.20
C SER A 670 13.82 34.88 -25.04
N LYS A 671 12.99 35.92 -24.98
CA LYS A 671 13.37 37.30 -24.63
C LYS A 671 13.26 37.58 -23.14
N ASN A 672 12.73 36.63 -22.36
CA ASN A 672 12.55 36.77 -20.92
C ASN A 672 13.77 36.20 -20.18
N THR A 673 14.08 36.79 -19.02
CA THR A 673 14.98 36.20 -18.02
C THR A 673 14.18 35.48 -16.94
N PHE A 674 14.73 34.42 -16.37
CA PHE A 674 14.21 33.84 -15.14
C PHE A 674 14.89 34.46 -13.93
N GLU A 675 14.16 35.34 -13.24
CA GLU A 675 14.64 36.09 -12.08
C GLU A 675 14.69 35.29 -10.77
N GLY A 676 14.28 34.02 -10.77
CA GLY A 676 14.42 33.15 -9.59
C GLY A 676 15.87 32.67 -9.38
N PRO A 677 16.27 32.32 -8.15
CA PRO A 677 17.54 31.63 -7.92
C PRO A 677 17.67 30.41 -8.81
N THR A 678 18.77 30.33 -9.55
CA THR A 678 19.07 29.22 -10.46
C THR A 678 20.39 28.58 -10.06
N PHE A 679 20.47 27.26 -10.07
CA PHE A 679 21.67 26.52 -9.74
C PHE A 679 21.98 25.47 -10.80
N VAL A 680 23.14 25.59 -11.45
CA VAL A 680 23.65 24.60 -12.38
C VAL A 680 24.69 23.74 -11.67
N VAL A 681 24.46 22.44 -11.64
CA VAL A 681 25.42 21.43 -11.20
C VAL A 681 25.86 20.63 -12.42
N HIS A 682 27.18 20.51 -12.64
CA HIS A 682 27.71 19.78 -13.78
C HIS A 682 28.84 18.82 -13.38
N GLY A 683 29.02 17.75 -14.15
CA GLY A 683 30.09 16.78 -13.94
C GLY A 683 31.42 17.22 -14.55
N LYS A 684 32.53 17.08 -13.83
CA LYS A 684 33.87 17.42 -14.35
C LYS A 684 34.25 16.59 -15.60
N ARG A 685 33.70 15.38 -15.74
CA ARG A 685 33.91 14.48 -16.89
C ARG A 685 32.82 14.60 -17.96
N SER A 686 31.88 15.55 -17.83
CA SER A 686 30.83 15.74 -18.82
C SER A 686 31.23 16.75 -19.90
N ASP A 687 30.86 16.44 -21.14
CA ASP A 687 30.99 17.34 -22.29
C ASP A 687 29.76 18.24 -22.50
N TYR A 688 28.66 18.03 -21.78
CA TYR A 688 27.40 18.77 -21.96
C TYR A 688 27.46 20.22 -21.47
N VAL A 689 28.23 20.51 -20.41
CA VAL A 689 28.28 21.83 -19.79
C VAL A 689 29.72 22.17 -19.43
N LYS A 690 30.24 23.26 -19.99
CA LYS A 690 31.62 23.71 -19.78
C LYS A 690 31.61 25.04 -19.03
N PRO A 691 32.66 25.37 -18.24
CA PRO A 691 32.74 26.67 -17.56
C PRO A 691 32.64 27.88 -18.50
N ALA A 692 33.00 27.70 -19.78
CA ALA A 692 32.85 28.71 -20.84
C ALA A 692 31.39 29.01 -21.22
N ASP A 693 30.42 28.18 -20.82
CA ASP A 693 28.99 28.41 -21.06
C ASP A 693 28.34 29.33 -20.01
N VAL A 694 29.01 29.59 -18.88
CA VAL A 694 28.47 30.43 -17.79
C VAL A 694 28.08 31.84 -18.25
N PRO A 695 28.87 32.58 -19.06
CA PRO A 695 28.46 33.88 -19.58
C PRO A 695 27.19 33.83 -20.44
N PHE A 696 26.98 32.74 -21.20
CA PHE A 696 25.75 32.54 -21.96
C PHE A 696 24.57 32.24 -21.04
N MET A 697 24.75 31.40 -20.02
CA MET A 697 23.71 31.08 -19.04
C MET A 697 23.22 32.31 -18.27
N LEU A 698 24.12 33.26 -17.97
CA LEU A 698 23.77 34.50 -17.27
C LEU A 698 22.81 35.41 -18.05
N ASN A 699 22.75 35.29 -19.39
CA ASN A 699 21.78 36.02 -20.21
C ASN A 699 20.33 35.57 -19.97
N PHE A 700 20.14 34.33 -19.53
CA PHE A 700 18.82 33.73 -19.26
C PHE A 700 18.52 33.65 -17.76
N PHE A 701 19.56 33.46 -16.94
CA PHE A 701 19.47 33.21 -15.50
C PHE A 701 20.36 34.20 -14.71
N PRO A 702 19.93 35.46 -14.49
CA PRO A 702 20.79 36.48 -13.85
C PRO A 702 21.21 36.13 -12.42
N LYS A 703 20.43 35.29 -11.72
CA LYS A 703 20.73 34.80 -10.36
C LYS A 703 21.32 33.39 -10.34
N LEU A 704 22.17 33.09 -11.33
CA LEU A 704 22.85 31.81 -11.48
C LEU A 704 23.94 31.57 -10.42
N ARG A 705 23.91 30.37 -9.84
CA ARG A 705 25.06 29.72 -9.20
C ARG A 705 25.52 28.55 -10.05
N PHE A 706 26.81 28.30 -10.10
CA PHE A 706 27.41 27.25 -10.91
C PHE A 706 28.38 26.42 -10.07
N GLN A 707 28.26 25.10 -10.07
CA GLN A 707 29.14 24.20 -9.33
C GLN A 707 29.56 22.99 -10.17
N CYS A 708 30.87 22.76 -10.21
CA CYS A 708 31.47 21.54 -10.75
C CYS A 708 31.55 20.47 -9.65
N ILE A 709 31.11 19.25 -9.94
CA ILE A 709 31.34 18.08 -9.07
C ILE A 709 32.47 17.24 -9.68
N ALA A 710 33.54 17.08 -8.90
CA ALA A 710 34.69 16.26 -9.27
C ALA A 710 34.28 14.79 -9.45
N GLU A 711 34.95 14.11 -10.38
CA GLU A 711 34.74 12.67 -10.69
C GLU A 711 33.36 12.28 -11.23
N ALA A 712 32.39 13.19 -11.33
CA ALA A 712 31.11 12.96 -12.00
C ALA A 712 31.20 13.15 -13.52
N GLY A 713 30.51 12.30 -14.28
CA GLY A 713 30.14 12.47 -15.68
C GLY A 713 28.74 13.09 -15.84
N HIS A 714 27.99 12.66 -16.85
CA HIS A 714 26.68 13.27 -17.19
C HIS A 714 25.60 13.04 -16.12
N TRP A 715 25.53 11.83 -15.54
CA TRP A 715 24.58 11.50 -14.47
C TRP A 715 25.16 11.87 -13.09
N VAL A 716 25.37 13.16 -12.83
CA VAL A 716 26.00 13.65 -11.59
C VAL A 716 25.31 13.10 -10.33
N HIS A 717 23.99 13.01 -10.35
CA HIS A 717 23.16 12.46 -9.28
C HIS A 717 23.35 10.94 -9.06
N ALA A 718 23.77 10.19 -10.08
CA ALA A 718 24.05 8.75 -10.00
C ALA A 718 25.51 8.47 -9.66
N ASP A 719 26.44 9.21 -10.27
CA ASP A 719 27.90 9.09 -10.06
C ASP A 719 28.29 9.53 -8.64
N ARG A 720 27.84 10.71 -8.21
CA ARG A 720 28.19 11.37 -6.94
C ARG A 720 26.94 11.78 -6.16
N PRO A 721 26.10 10.81 -5.73
CA PRO A 721 24.79 11.07 -5.12
C PRO A 721 24.89 11.86 -3.81
N SER A 722 25.96 11.68 -3.03
CA SER A 722 26.15 12.36 -1.75
C SER A 722 26.48 13.85 -1.94
N GLU A 723 27.37 14.15 -2.88
CA GLU A 723 27.80 15.50 -3.23
C GLU A 723 26.66 16.27 -3.91
N PHE A 724 25.99 15.64 -4.88
CA PHE A 724 24.80 16.21 -5.53
C PHE A 724 23.70 16.52 -4.51
N LEU A 725 23.37 15.56 -3.62
CA LEU A 725 22.37 15.76 -2.58
C LEU A 725 22.75 16.90 -1.62
N SER A 726 24.04 17.00 -1.25
CA SER A 726 24.53 18.08 -0.38
C SER A 726 24.34 19.45 -1.04
N ALA A 727 24.78 19.58 -2.30
CA ALA A 727 24.67 20.81 -3.07
C ALA A 727 23.19 21.22 -3.31
N ALA A 728 22.34 20.28 -3.71
CA ALA A 728 20.91 20.53 -3.90
C ALA A 728 20.21 20.93 -2.59
N VAL A 729 20.54 20.28 -1.46
CA VAL A 729 19.96 20.62 -0.14
C VAL A 729 20.40 22.01 0.32
N ASP A 730 21.66 22.39 0.11
CA ASP A 730 22.14 23.75 0.40
C ASP A 730 21.41 24.81 -0.44
N PHE A 731 21.30 24.58 -1.75
CA PHE A 731 20.60 25.48 -2.67
C PHE A 731 19.11 25.68 -2.31
N PHE A 732 18.35 24.62 -2.09
CA PHE A 732 16.91 24.78 -1.79
C PHE A 732 16.64 25.33 -0.38
N ARG A 733 17.59 25.23 0.56
CA ARG A 733 17.49 25.84 1.91
C ARG A 733 17.69 27.35 1.93
N ARG A 734 18.62 27.87 1.11
CA ARG A 734 18.88 29.30 0.93
C ARG A 734 17.89 29.89 -0.07
#